data_AF-A0AAQ5ZS20-F1
#
_entry.id   AF-A0AAQ5ZS20-F1
#
_cell.length_a   1.000
_cell.length_b   1.000
_cell.length_c   1.000
_cell.angle_alpha   90.00
_cell.angle_beta   90.00
_cell.angle_gamma   90.00
#
_symmetry.space_group_name_H-M   'P 1'
#
loop_
_entity.id
_entity.type
_entity.pdbx_description
1 polymer ?
#
loop_
_entity_poly.entity_id
_entity_poly.type
_entity_poly.pdbx_seq_one_letter_code
_entity_poly.pdbx_strand_id
1 'polypeptide(L)'
;MKQLFVLLSVFLAGVLSSPDSQFNCTSGQTVPAHLVCDFNKDCEDGSDEEFCGSCNFDRHSCGWKDTSDPSYCWRRQMANITSIPGQDHTTGSSWGHVMHIDGKQEGFFSTASLEYSVDHVAAVGCQISFCYHIYDNDTSSAQSSLKLQMVRAGAEELLLEIADVNTNGWQNATAFIGNQPAGYKLLFSFKPPYKAIRDVMLDDIMFENCGEEDIPAGSDHLSCDFEKDTCSWYHDYTASLLWKMTDGKYEELPGNGNYMIITTDNLKTSSAARLLSFPQPAGHVLCVSFWYRIFGSSIGSLKFIAKHSGEPQTVMWMRSGTQGSKWRFADLTFNNDKPIQFIIEAVLDGGQGSIAIDDIVVSNSESGSCPPERECTFQGSLCGLKFHPSADFSWNRTTGASQPANSSGPATDHTLGTEQGYYLSAQSWSQPVGSRGAMMTAAMEPTPPDGECLMFWYYMEGSGVGELSVYLQSPESHRNQLWTRRGDQGKHWRHGRVTLYSPDTPYQVVFEAMVGDEPRRDIAIDDLIVLNGACPPTGFCDFEMDFCGWVNNPPSEFGVDWDWLSGVIGGQFVPRRDHTTDSSLGHFAIFKVSNHDGEKFAQLESETMEAVDRACLEIWHQAQMWISERPSDFTLTVFVNELTGLHPVWNTSGFMNYTWIHDRVDYSASGPHQIILQARSPDSQDGSFALDDVHIIRDKSCDDIMVTMTPNPATTTTTAPTSTMDCTFEQGLCNWVQEADDDLNWTLSNGLQEDQPWDGPQYDHTVGNKEGFFLLLNGSGSKDDERAVVSVLVISLSSQICVGFWYYMLGPSVSTLDLLVQTQSSEDLVWTRRGTQNPEWMNAQVTISMSNIKQIKFTGHRDTRSQGFIAIDDVTVREGFCSSQNVCGFDSDMCGFENDVSHKGRWGRRRGTKHDVDHTYGTANGFYMTVNISDSAQSEVAQLLTPQFTSSAEMCVRFWYWLSAESSNTLAVHVLRNAVELDEALWQRHGAPSAGWEVAEVTVSSPTKYYVVFRAVHVNGTNSAVKIDDFSVREGPCSPPGSCDFESGQCTWVNIPTGDGHDWVLAHGGSHGPPTDHTTQTPEGWLLLSSSVHQNPSSVAQVLSEWIQVKDTTSCLTLWYHMDNSDSGTLWVFTHSEPSEDHLMFHSNSSGNNWSRFSQSIETSKPFQ
;
A
#
# COMPACT_ATOMS: atom_id res chain seq x y z
N MET A 1 -34.11 -42.42 65.35
CA MET A 1 -33.27 -41.20 65.23
C MET A 1 -32.50 -41.07 63.90
N LYS A 2 -32.54 -42.05 62.98
CA LYS A 2 -32.03 -41.91 61.59
C LYS A 2 -33.10 -41.66 60.52
N GLN A 3 -34.38 -41.55 60.90
CA GLN A 3 -35.50 -41.23 59.98
C GLN A 3 -36.04 -39.80 60.11
N LEU A 4 -35.55 -39.00 61.07
CA LEU A 4 -35.96 -37.59 61.22
C LEU A 4 -35.02 -36.60 60.52
N PHE A 5 -33.78 -37.01 60.20
CA PHE A 5 -32.80 -36.17 59.50
C PHE A 5 -32.91 -36.23 57.98
N VAL A 6 -33.64 -37.19 57.42
CA VAL A 6 -33.88 -37.30 55.96
C VAL A 6 -35.06 -36.41 55.53
N LEU A 7 -35.92 -36.01 56.48
CA LEU A 7 -37.06 -35.13 56.21
C LEU A 7 -36.73 -33.63 56.30
N LEU A 8 -35.57 -33.23 56.86
CA LEU A 8 -35.14 -31.83 56.87
C LEU A 8 -34.24 -31.46 55.68
N SER A 9 -33.59 -32.43 55.02
CA SER A 9 -32.73 -32.20 53.86
C SER A 9 -33.44 -32.37 52.51
N VAL A 10 -34.72 -32.75 52.50
CA VAL A 10 -35.56 -32.77 51.28
C VAL A 10 -36.45 -31.52 51.16
N PHE A 11 -36.41 -30.61 52.13
CA PHE A 11 -37.17 -29.34 52.08
C PHE A 11 -36.36 -28.12 51.58
N LEU A 12 -35.09 -28.28 51.18
CA LEU A 12 -34.29 -27.20 50.59
C LEU A 12 -33.83 -27.45 49.14
N ALA A 13 -34.21 -28.56 48.53
CA ALA A 13 -33.88 -28.88 47.14
C ALA A 13 -35.16 -29.21 46.36
N GLY A 14 -35.90 -28.17 45.97
CA GLY A 14 -37.13 -28.32 45.21
C GLY A 14 -38.01 -27.08 45.21
N VAL A 15 -37.53 -25.97 44.65
CA VAL A 15 -38.41 -24.92 44.10
C VAL A 15 -37.87 -24.53 42.73
N LEU A 16 -38.44 -25.15 41.70
CA LEU A 16 -38.51 -24.57 40.36
C LEU A 16 -39.68 -23.57 40.37
N SER A 17 -39.42 -22.36 39.87
CA SER A 17 -40.37 -21.37 39.39
C SER A 17 -41.54 -21.00 40.32
N SER A 18 -41.33 -19.99 41.16
CA SER A 18 -42.36 -19.05 41.64
C SER A 18 -41.89 -17.62 41.33
N PRO A 19 -42.74 -16.70 40.83
CA PRO A 19 -42.31 -15.33 40.50
C PRO A 19 -42.06 -14.39 41.70
N ASP A 20 -42.12 -14.87 42.95
CA ASP A 20 -42.11 -14.01 44.15
C ASP A 20 -41.16 -14.51 45.27
N SER A 21 -39.93 -14.91 44.94
CA SER A 21 -38.89 -15.00 45.97
C SER A 21 -38.33 -13.60 46.25
N GLN A 22 -38.48 -13.12 47.49
CA GLN A 22 -37.92 -11.84 47.95
C GLN A 22 -36.65 -12.10 48.76
N PHE A 23 -35.60 -11.31 48.50
CA PHE A 23 -34.38 -11.25 49.28
C PHE A 23 -34.49 -10.14 50.33
N ASN A 24 -34.11 -10.43 51.56
CA ASN A 24 -34.11 -9.44 52.65
C ASN A 24 -32.71 -8.83 52.77
N CYS A 25 -32.59 -7.54 52.46
CA CYS A 25 -31.39 -6.75 52.71
C CYS A 25 -31.05 -6.70 54.21
N THR A 26 -29.78 -6.50 54.56
CA THR A 26 -29.37 -6.40 55.98
C THR A 26 -29.91 -5.13 56.65
N SER A 27 -30.19 -4.10 55.85
CA SER A 27 -30.92 -2.87 56.21
C SER A 27 -32.41 -3.09 56.55
N GLY A 28 -32.98 -4.25 56.19
CA GLY A 28 -34.38 -4.62 56.44
C GLY A 28 -35.35 -4.34 55.28
N GLN A 29 -34.87 -3.85 54.14
CA GLN A 29 -35.62 -3.75 52.88
C GLN A 29 -35.73 -5.13 52.19
N THR A 30 -36.78 -5.33 51.39
CA THR A 30 -36.95 -6.50 50.52
C THR A 30 -36.75 -6.13 49.06
N VAL A 31 -35.87 -6.83 48.35
CA VAL A 31 -35.71 -6.73 46.89
C VAL A 31 -36.14 -8.05 46.21
N PRO A 32 -36.66 -8.02 44.97
CA PRO A 32 -36.91 -9.23 44.19
C PRO A 32 -35.65 -10.06 44.00
N ALA A 33 -35.76 -11.40 44.02
CA ALA A 33 -34.59 -12.28 43.89
C ALA A 33 -33.86 -12.20 42.54
N HIS A 34 -34.43 -11.57 41.51
CA HIS A 34 -33.75 -11.35 40.23
C HIS A 34 -32.82 -10.14 40.25
N LEU A 35 -32.91 -9.29 41.29
CA LEU A 35 -32.08 -8.12 41.57
C LEU A 35 -31.03 -8.43 42.67
N VAL A 36 -30.55 -9.67 42.73
CA VAL A 36 -29.52 -10.09 43.68
C VAL A 36 -28.37 -10.63 42.84
N CYS A 37 -27.17 -10.10 43.00
CA CYS A 37 -26.04 -10.36 42.11
C CYS A 37 -26.27 -9.91 40.66
N ASP A 38 -27.00 -8.81 40.46
CA ASP A 38 -27.25 -8.23 39.13
C ASP A 38 -26.28 -7.09 38.78
N PHE A 39 -25.24 -6.90 39.59
CA PHE A 39 -24.22 -5.84 39.50
C PHE A 39 -24.71 -4.44 39.87
N ASN A 40 -25.99 -4.27 40.22
CA ASN A 40 -26.54 -3.01 40.69
C ASN A 40 -26.77 -3.03 42.20
N LYS A 41 -26.63 -1.86 42.82
CA LYS A 41 -26.90 -1.72 44.25
C LYS A 41 -28.37 -1.33 44.47
N ASP A 42 -29.23 -2.31 44.68
CA ASP A 42 -30.67 -2.13 44.94
C ASP A 42 -31.02 -2.05 46.43
N CYS A 43 -30.24 -2.71 47.29
CA CYS A 43 -30.30 -2.51 48.74
C CYS A 43 -29.54 -1.22 49.14
N GLU A 44 -30.12 -0.38 50.02
CA GLU A 44 -29.43 0.83 50.53
C GLU A 44 -28.05 0.53 51.14
N ASP A 45 -27.91 -0.64 51.76
CA ASP A 45 -26.67 -1.16 52.37
C ASP A 45 -25.80 -2.00 51.42
N GLY A 46 -26.31 -2.41 50.26
CA GLY A 46 -25.56 -3.16 49.24
C GLY A 46 -25.35 -4.65 49.57
N SER A 47 -26.18 -5.19 50.46
CA SER A 47 -26.10 -6.59 50.89
C SER A 47 -26.53 -7.60 49.82
N ASP A 48 -27.27 -7.13 48.82
CA ASP A 48 -27.60 -7.84 47.58
C ASP A 48 -26.35 -8.20 46.75
N GLU A 49 -25.32 -7.34 46.75
CA GLU A 49 -24.09 -7.53 45.96
C GLU A 49 -22.88 -8.06 46.77
N GLU A 50 -23.01 -8.26 48.09
CA GLU A 50 -21.88 -8.60 49.00
C GLU A 50 -21.22 -9.97 48.71
N PHE A 51 -21.98 -10.92 48.15
CA PHE A 51 -21.50 -12.28 47.84
C PHE A 51 -21.44 -12.57 46.34
N CYS A 52 -21.32 -11.52 45.53
CA CYS A 52 -21.48 -11.55 44.08
C CYS A 52 -20.16 -11.37 43.32
N GLY A 53 -19.07 -11.96 43.85
CA GLY A 53 -17.80 -12.07 43.14
C GLY A 53 -16.84 -10.89 43.33
N SER A 54 -17.30 -9.65 43.44
CA SER A 54 -16.43 -8.51 43.80
C SER A 54 -15.86 -8.73 45.21
N CYS A 55 -14.52 -8.82 45.34
CA CYS A 55 -13.89 -9.30 46.56
C CYS A 55 -12.50 -8.73 46.83
N ASN A 56 -12.37 -8.15 48.02
CA ASN A 56 -11.11 -7.74 48.63
C ASN A 56 -10.57 -8.75 49.68
N PHE A 57 -11.23 -9.92 49.79
CA PHE A 57 -10.89 -11.06 50.66
C PHE A 57 -10.76 -10.84 52.19
N ASP A 58 -10.86 -9.62 52.70
CA ASP A 58 -10.67 -9.29 54.12
C ASP A 58 -11.68 -9.95 55.07
N ARG A 59 -12.97 -9.94 54.69
CA ARG A 59 -14.06 -10.45 55.52
C ARG A 59 -14.43 -11.89 55.20
N HIS A 60 -14.49 -12.22 53.92
CA HIS A 60 -14.96 -13.50 53.38
C HIS A 60 -14.46 -13.69 51.94
N SER A 61 -14.75 -14.83 51.31
CA SER A 61 -14.38 -15.09 49.91
C SER A 61 -15.37 -14.57 48.86
N CYS A 62 -16.41 -13.83 49.27
CA CYS A 62 -17.36 -13.13 48.39
C CYS A 62 -18.00 -14.02 47.29
N GLY A 63 -18.22 -15.30 47.60
CA GLY A 63 -18.80 -16.27 46.68
C GLY A 63 -17.79 -17.15 45.93
N TRP A 64 -16.50 -16.77 45.90
CA TRP A 64 -15.43 -17.59 45.32
C TRP A 64 -15.20 -18.88 46.12
N LYS A 65 -15.06 -20.00 45.39
CA LYS A 65 -14.89 -21.34 45.92
C LYS A 65 -13.69 -22.03 45.28
N ASP A 66 -12.79 -22.54 46.09
CA ASP A 66 -11.69 -23.38 45.61
C ASP A 66 -12.23 -24.76 45.18
N THR A 67 -11.84 -25.20 43.98
CA THR A 67 -12.22 -26.51 43.39
C THR A 67 -11.00 -27.41 43.16
N SER A 68 -9.86 -27.07 43.77
CA SER A 68 -8.56 -27.70 43.58
C SER A 68 -8.39 -29.03 44.32
N ASP A 69 -7.30 -29.73 44.02
CA ASP A 69 -6.83 -30.85 44.85
C ASP A 69 -6.28 -30.31 46.20
N PRO A 70 -6.55 -30.96 47.35
CA PRO A 70 -6.07 -30.51 48.66
C PRO A 70 -4.55 -30.31 48.80
N SER A 71 -3.76 -30.92 47.91
CA SER A 71 -2.30 -30.80 47.88
C SER A 71 -1.78 -29.48 47.29
N TYR A 72 -2.60 -28.78 46.50
CA TYR A 72 -2.25 -27.51 45.86
C TYR A 72 -3.54 -26.73 45.55
N CYS A 73 -3.93 -25.82 46.46
CA CYS A 73 -5.25 -25.21 46.49
C CYS A 73 -5.21 -23.71 46.86
N TRP A 74 -6.23 -22.96 46.46
CA TRP A 74 -6.39 -21.56 46.85
C TRP A 74 -6.91 -21.46 48.28
N ARG A 75 -6.29 -20.60 49.09
CA ARG A 75 -6.73 -20.30 50.46
C ARG A 75 -6.66 -18.82 50.78
N ARG A 76 -7.69 -18.36 51.47
CA ARG A 76 -7.74 -17.00 52.02
C ARG A 76 -6.86 -16.93 53.27
N GLN A 77 -5.76 -16.19 53.20
CA GLN A 77 -4.72 -16.12 54.22
C GLN A 77 -4.32 -14.66 54.50
N MET A 78 -3.66 -14.40 55.62
CA MET A 78 -3.12 -13.06 55.89
C MET A 78 -1.95 -12.77 54.95
N ALA A 79 -1.86 -11.53 54.46
CA ALA A 79 -0.86 -11.11 53.48
C ALA A 79 0.61 -11.22 53.97
N ASN A 80 0.83 -11.37 55.28
CA ASN A 80 2.17 -11.58 55.87
C ASN A 80 2.75 -12.99 55.68
N ILE A 81 2.08 -13.86 54.92
CA ILE A 81 2.52 -15.24 54.73
C ILE A 81 3.89 -15.33 54.04
N THR A 82 4.19 -14.38 53.17
CA THR A 82 5.50 -14.20 52.55
C THR A 82 6.00 -12.77 52.76
N SER A 83 7.28 -12.53 52.41
CA SER A 83 7.92 -11.22 52.61
C SER A 83 7.76 -10.27 51.42
N ILE A 84 7.27 -10.78 50.29
CA ILE A 84 7.05 -10.06 49.05
C ILE A 84 5.70 -10.58 48.53
N PRO A 85 4.64 -9.75 48.41
CA PRO A 85 4.60 -8.33 48.75
C PRO A 85 4.51 -8.11 50.28
N GLY A 86 4.10 -9.11 51.05
CA GLY A 86 4.03 -9.08 52.52
C GLY A 86 2.96 -8.14 53.11
N GLN A 87 2.17 -7.51 52.24
CA GLN A 87 1.11 -6.56 52.56
C GLN A 87 -0.04 -6.76 51.59
N ASP A 88 -1.24 -6.66 52.13
CA ASP A 88 -2.52 -6.69 51.42
C ASP A 88 -2.69 -5.44 50.55
N HIS A 89 -3.25 -5.56 49.35
CA HIS A 89 -3.37 -4.42 48.44
C HIS A 89 -4.41 -3.42 48.95
N THR A 90 -5.58 -3.92 49.37
CA THR A 90 -6.68 -3.11 49.89
C THR A 90 -6.26 -2.23 51.07
N THR A 91 -5.63 -2.83 52.08
CA THR A 91 -5.37 -2.18 53.38
C THR A 91 -3.96 -1.62 53.51
N GLY A 92 -3.04 -1.96 52.60
CA GLY A 92 -1.61 -1.63 52.69
C GLY A 92 -0.96 -2.20 53.96
N SER A 93 -1.53 -3.28 54.50
CA SER A 93 -1.21 -3.81 55.82
C SER A 93 -0.87 -5.28 55.74
N SER A 94 0.04 -5.73 56.60
CA SER A 94 0.39 -7.15 56.74
C SER A 94 -0.72 -7.97 57.43
N TRP A 95 -1.79 -7.32 57.91
CA TRP A 95 -2.92 -7.94 58.60
C TRP A 95 -4.17 -8.11 57.72
N GLY A 96 -4.18 -7.57 56.50
CA GLY A 96 -5.24 -7.81 55.52
C GLY A 96 -5.19 -9.24 54.97
N HIS A 97 -6.24 -9.68 54.28
CA HIS A 97 -6.32 -11.04 53.75
C HIS A 97 -6.33 -11.05 52.23
N VAL A 98 -5.53 -11.96 51.67
CA VAL A 98 -5.43 -12.20 50.23
C VAL A 98 -5.82 -13.64 49.92
N MET A 99 -6.11 -13.92 48.64
CA MET A 99 -6.26 -15.30 48.17
C MET A 99 -4.90 -15.81 47.68
N HIS A 100 -4.32 -16.78 48.38
CA HIS A 100 -2.96 -17.29 48.13
C HIS A 100 -2.99 -18.81 47.86
N ILE A 101 -2.11 -19.30 46.98
CA ILE A 101 -2.00 -20.73 46.67
C ILE A 101 -1.18 -21.45 47.76
N ASP A 102 -1.83 -22.32 48.53
CA ASP A 102 -1.22 -23.12 49.61
C ASP A 102 -1.05 -24.59 49.19
N GLY A 103 0.20 -25.08 49.15
CA GLY A 103 0.50 -26.48 48.86
C GLY A 103 2.00 -26.81 48.72
N LYS A 104 2.38 -28.03 49.12
CA LYS A 104 3.70 -28.63 48.81
C LYS A 104 3.50 -29.71 47.76
N GLN A 105 4.27 -29.64 46.67
CA GLN A 105 4.16 -30.53 45.52
C GLN A 105 4.23 -32.02 45.93
N GLU A 106 3.10 -32.75 45.80
CA GLU A 106 3.05 -34.23 45.93
C GLU A 106 2.62 -34.94 44.62
N GLY A 107 2.51 -34.23 43.49
CA GLY A 107 2.14 -34.82 42.20
C GLY A 107 2.65 -34.05 40.97
N PHE A 108 2.84 -34.75 39.85
CA PHE A 108 3.38 -34.24 38.58
C PHE A 108 2.41 -33.32 37.79
N PHE A 109 1.16 -33.11 38.25
CA PHE A 109 0.09 -32.44 37.47
C PHE A 109 -0.92 -31.59 38.30
N SER A 110 -0.57 -31.14 39.52
CA SER A 110 -1.52 -30.39 40.36
C SER A 110 -1.86 -29.01 39.76
N THR A 111 -3.14 -28.64 39.68
CA THR A 111 -3.61 -27.32 39.22
C THR A 111 -4.46 -26.70 40.33
N ALA A 112 -4.18 -25.45 40.68
CA ALA A 112 -5.02 -24.69 41.61
C ALA A 112 -6.08 -23.93 40.80
N SER A 113 -7.34 -24.00 41.24
CA SER A 113 -8.54 -23.55 40.56
C SER A 113 -9.50 -22.85 41.54
N LEU A 114 -9.78 -21.56 41.32
CA LEU A 114 -10.71 -20.75 42.11
C LEU A 114 -11.91 -20.37 41.23
N GLU A 115 -13.11 -20.79 41.62
CA GLU A 115 -14.33 -20.71 40.83
C GLU A 115 -15.35 -19.73 41.43
N TYR A 116 -15.99 -18.94 40.56
CA TYR A 116 -17.20 -18.17 40.85
C TYR A 116 -18.27 -18.42 39.79
N SER A 117 -19.53 -18.52 40.19
CA SER A 117 -20.66 -18.78 39.28
C SER A 117 -21.50 -17.50 39.12
N VAL A 118 -21.79 -17.13 37.88
CA VAL A 118 -22.59 -15.95 37.53
C VAL A 118 -23.91 -16.39 36.92
N ASP A 119 -25.00 -16.04 37.59
CA ASP A 119 -26.36 -16.45 37.24
C ASP A 119 -27.18 -15.33 36.56
N HIS A 120 -26.54 -14.22 36.20
CA HIS A 120 -27.15 -13.03 35.57
C HIS A 120 -26.52 -12.74 34.21
N VAL A 121 -27.21 -11.91 33.42
CA VAL A 121 -26.71 -11.44 32.12
C VAL A 121 -25.71 -10.31 32.39
N ALA A 122 -24.52 -10.41 31.80
CA ALA A 122 -23.55 -9.33 31.83
C ALA A 122 -23.81 -8.33 30.69
N ALA A 123 -23.55 -7.05 30.94
CA ALA A 123 -23.62 -6.02 29.90
C ALA A 123 -22.47 -6.11 28.88
N VAL A 124 -22.66 -5.46 27.74
CA VAL A 124 -21.69 -5.45 26.62
C VAL A 124 -20.31 -4.94 27.04
N GLY A 125 -20.25 -3.95 27.94
CA GLY A 125 -19.02 -3.37 28.46
C GLY A 125 -18.44 -4.08 29.70
N CYS A 126 -19.00 -5.21 30.12
CA CYS A 126 -18.63 -5.87 31.38
C CYS A 126 -17.17 -6.33 31.36
N GLN A 127 -16.41 -5.88 32.37
CA GLN A 127 -15.02 -6.26 32.57
C GLN A 127 -14.77 -6.67 34.04
N ILE A 128 -13.79 -7.53 34.23
CA ILE A 128 -13.29 -7.93 35.55
C ILE A 128 -11.87 -7.41 35.71
N SER A 129 -11.65 -6.62 36.75
CA SER A 129 -10.34 -6.13 37.17
C SER A 129 -9.92 -6.80 38.47
N PHE A 130 -8.62 -7.05 38.64
CA PHE A 130 -8.08 -7.65 39.86
C PHE A 130 -6.60 -7.32 40.05
N CYS A 131 -6.16 -7.35 41.31
CA CYS A 131 -4.75 -7.21 41.67
C CYS A 131 -4.12 -8.60 41.84
N TYR A 132 -2.92 -8.78 41.30
CA TYR A 132 -2.19 -10.04 41.38
C TYR A 132 -0.72 -9.85 41.74
N HIS A 133 -0.13 -10.89 42.30
CA HIS A 133 1.30 -10.98 42.56
C HIS A 133 1.78 -12.40 42.22
N ILE A 134 2.88 -12.48 41.46
CA ILE A 134 3.54 -13.74 41.09
C ILE A 134 5.05 -13.58 41.31
N TYR A 135 5.65 -14.40 42.17
CA TYR A 135 7.09 -14.39 42.46
C TYR A 135 7.71 -15.79 42.40
N ASP A 136 8.86 -15.91 41.72
CA ASP A 136 9.67 -17.11 41.51
C ASP A 136 11.16 -16.85 41.83
N ASN A 137 11.79 -17.77 42.55
CA ASN A 137 13.19 -17.66 42.97
C ASN A 137 14.15 -18.46 42.07
N ASP A 138 13.66 -19.24 41.10
CA ASP A 138 14.48 -20.15 40.28
C ASP A 138 14.41 -19.79 38.78
N THR A 139 15.56 -19.56 38.14
CA THR A 139 15.69 -19.01 36.78
C THR A 139 15.50 -20.06 35.66
N SER A 140 14.74 -21.12 35.90
CA SER A 140 14.56 -22.19 34.91
C SER A 140 13.46 -21.88 33.89
N SER A 141 13.71 -22.21 32.62
CA SER A 141 12.96 -21.81 31.42
C SER A 141 11.59 -22.49 31.23
N ALA A 142 10.91 -22.91 32.29
CA ALA A 142 9.56 -23.50 32.20
C ALA A 142 8.50 -22.41 32.45
N GLN A 143 7.78 -22.03 31.38
CA GLN A 143 6.68 -21.07 31.47
C GLN A 143 5.52 -21.65 32.30
N SER A 144 5.02 -20.87 33.24
CA SER A 144 3.85 -21.18 34.05
C SER A 144 3.10 -19.87 34.24
N SER A 145 1.81 -19.88 33.92
CA SER A 145 0.98 -18.70 33.76
C SER A 145 -0.28 -18.77 34.62
N LEU A 146 -0.71 -17.60 35.10
CA LEU A 146 -2.03 -17.43 35.72
C LEU A 146 -3.05 -17.21 34.60
N LYS A 147 -4.09 -18.03 34.57
CA LYS A 147 -5.14 -17.95 33.56
C LYS A 147 -6.47 -17.60 34.21
N LEU A 148 -7.19 -16.65 33.63
CA LEU A 148 -8.61 -16.43 33.90
C LEU A 148 -9.41 -17.03 32.75
N GLN A 149 -10.28 -17.99 33.07
CA GLN A 149 -11.08 -18.73 32.10
C GLN A 149 -12.57 -18.58 32.39
N MET A 150 -13.38 -18.56 31.35
CA MET A 150 -14.83 -18.70 31.43
C MET A 150 -15.24 -20.14 31.12
N VAL A 151 -16.13 -20.71 31.90
CA VAL A 151 -16.68 -22.05 31.66
C VAL A 151 -18.19 -21.96 31.43
N ARG A 152 -18.64 -22.37 30.25
CA ARG A 152 -20.07 -22.43 29.89
C ARG A 152 -20.41 -23.77 29.27
N ALA A 153 -21.44 -24.44 29.78
CA ALA A 153 -21.95 -25.71 29.25
C ALA A 153 -20.86 -26.80 29.02
N GLY A 154 -19.76 -26.74 29.76
CA GLY A 154 -18.62 -27.65 29.64
C GLY A 154 -17.53 -27.23 28.64
N ALA A 155 -17.69 -26.11 27.93
CA ALA A 155 -16.64 -25.48 27.14
C ALA A 155 -15.87 -24.46 28.01
N GLU A 156 -14.54 -24.49 27.93
CA GLU A 156 -13.63 -23.53 28.59
C GLU A 156 -13.10 -22.52 27.56
N GLU A 157 -13.25 -21.24 27.84
CA GLU A 157 -12.75 -20.12 27.06
C GLU A 157 -11.71 -19.34 27.88
N LEU A 158 -10.58 -18.96 27.27
CA LEU A 158 -9.53 -18.21 27.94
C LEU A 158 -9.81 -16.71 27.80
N LEU A 159 -10.00 -16.00 28.92
CA LEU A 159 -10.21 -14.54 28.92
C LEU A 159 -8.90 -13.77 29.04
N LEU A 160 -7.97 -14.26 29.85
CA LEU A 160 -6.67 -13.62 30.09
C LEU A 160 -5.62 -14.66 30.49
N GLU A 161 -4.40 -14.54 29.97
CA GLU A 161 -3.23 -15.32 30.37
C GLU A 161 -2.07 -14.40 30.75
N ILE A 162 -1.65 -14.45 32.01
CA ILE A 162 -0.53 -13.69 32.54
C ILE A 162 0.69 -14.61 32.57
N ALA A 163 1.64 -14.37 31.66
CA ALA A 163 2.87 -15.14 31.53
C ALA A 163 4.07 -14.54 32.28
N ASP A 164 3.94 -13.30 32.78
CA ASP A 164 5.03 -12.57 33.43
C ASP A 164 5.46 -13.22 34.75
N VAL A 165 6.77 -13.46 34.89
CA VAL A 165 7.35 -14.13 36.05
C VAL A 165 8.22 -13.12 36.80
N ASN A 166 7.98 -12.95 38.11
CA ASN A 166 8.69 -12.04 39.04
C ASN A 166 8.19 -10.60 39.08
N THR A 167 6.97 -10.43 39.60
CA THR A 167 6.48 -9.14 40.04
C THR A 167 7.20 -8.69 41.33
N ASN A 168 7.62 -7.42 41.43
CA ASN A 168 8.25 -6.84 42.62
C ASN A 168 7.22 -6.26 43.62
N GLY A 169 5.93 -6.59 43.46
CA GLY A 169 4.79 -6.05 44.20
C GLY A 169 3.47 -6.41 43.53
N TRP A 170 2.38 -5.74 43.91
CA TRP A 170 1.07 -5.89 43.29
C TRP A 170 1.05 -5.32 41.86
N GLN A 171 0.36 -6.00 40.95
CA GLN A 171 0.08 -5.58 39.57
C GLN A 171 -1.42 -5.67 39.31
N ASN A 172 -1.94 -4.82 38.43
CA ASN A 172 -3.35 -4.83 38.07
C ASN A 172 -3.54 -5.51 36.71
N ALA A 173 -4.58 -6.32 36.61
CA ALA A 173 -5.00 -6.93 35.37
C ALA A 173 -6.49 -6.70 35.17
N THR A 174 -6.90 -6.56 33.91
CA THR A 174 -8.30 -6.41 33.50
C THR A 174 -8.58 -7.35 32.34
N ALA A 175 -9.74 -7.98 32.34
CA ALA A 175 -10.21 -8.86 31.26
C ALA A 175 -11.66 -8.54 30.92
N PHE A 176 -12.01 -8.54 29.63
CA PHE A 176 -13.39 -8.36 29.18
C PHE A 176 -14.19 -9.66 29.34
N ILE A 177 -15.41 -9.53 29.87
CA ILE A 177 -16.40 -10.61 30.00
C ILE A 177 -17.43 -10.49 28.87
N GLY A 178 -17.91 -9.27 28.62
CA GLY A 178 -18.88 -8.93 27.59
C GLY A 178 -20.30 -9.42 27.85
N ASN A 179 -21.17 -9.37 26.82
CA ASN A 179 -22.62 -9.60 26.88
C ASN A 179 -23.05 -11.06 27.09
N GLN A 180 -22.54 -11.68 28.15
CA GLN A 180 -22.69 -13.09 28.42
C GLN A 180 -24.10 -13.43 28.94
N PRO A 181 -24.82 -14.41 28.34
CA PRO A 181 -26.05 -14.91 28.93
C PRO A 181 -25.78 -15.61 30.28
N ALA A 182 -26.76 -15.55 31.16
CA ALA A 182 -26.74 -16.12 32.50
C ALA A 182 -26.31 -17.61 32.55
N GLY A 183 -25.60 -17.98 33.62
CA GLY A 183 -25.20 -19.37 33.91
C GLY A 183 -23.79 -19.73 33.45
N TYR A 184 -22.86 -18.79 33.47
CA TYR A 184 -21.43 -19.02 33.20
C TYR A 184 -20.61 -19.02 34.49
N LYS A 185 -19.39 -19.58 34.43
CA LYS A 185 -18.47 -19.60 35.57
C LYS A 185 -17.17 -18.91 35.20
N LEU A 186 -16.56 -18.23 36.16
CA LEU A 186 -15.21 -17.70 36.06
C LEU A 186 -14.26 -18.53 36.89
N LEU A 187 -13.09 -18.85 36.32
CA LEU A 187 -12.11 -19.76 36.88
C LEU A 187 -10.71 -19.13 36.80
N PHE A 188 -10.14 -18.80 37.96
CA PHE A 188 -8.71 -18.51 38.06
C PHE A 188 -7.95 -19.82 38.21
N SER A 189 -7.11 -20.17 37.24
CA SER A 189 -6.31 -21.39 37.24
C SER A 189 -4.81 -21.10 37.17
N PHE A 190 -4.02 -21.87 37.95
CA PHE A 190 -2.58 -21.77 37.97
C PHE A 190 -1.91 -23.15 38.01
N LYS A 191 -0.92 -23.36 37.13
CA LYS A 191 -0.14 -24.59 37.03
C LYS A 191 1.33 -24.31 37.34
N PRO A 192 1.96 -24.99 38.31
CA PRO A 192 3.36 -24.73 38.67
C PRO A 192 4.36 -25.42 37.71
N PRO A 193 5.57 -24.87 37.52
CA PRO A 193 6.65 -25.52 36.79
C PRO A 193 7.38 -26.55 37.66
N TYR A 194 8.17 -27.43 37.02
CA TYR A 194 8.92 -28.50 37.68
C TYR A 194 9.80 -27.99 38.84
N LYS A 195 9.45 -28.35 40.10
CA LYS A 195 10.22 -28.19 41.35
C LYS A 195 10.34 -26.79 41.98
N ALA A 196 9.69 -25.75 41.46
CA ALA A 196 9.74 -24.42 42.07
C ALA A 196 8.51 -24.13 42.96
N ILE A 197 8.73 -23.49 44.11
CA ILE A 197 7.66 -22.89 44.93
C ILE A 197 7.43 -21.51 44.34
N ARG A 198 6.28 -21.29 43.70
CA ARG A 198 5.83 -19.96 43.26
C ARG A 198 4.87 -19.38 44.29
N ASP A 199 5.12 -18.13 44.64
CA ASP A 199 4.22 -17.35 45.47
C ASP A 199 3.23 -16.64 44.55
N VAL A 200 1.94 -16.97 44.68
CA VAL A 200 0.87 -16.45 43.81
C VAL A 200 -0.26 -15.97 44.69
N MET A 201 -0.59 -14.69 44.56
CA MET A 201 -1.65 -14.03 45.32
C MET A 201 -2.60 -13.27 44.41
N LEU A 202 -3.87 -13.24 44.80
CA LEU A 202 -4.94 -12.43 44.21
C LEU A 202 -5.58 -11.57 45.30
N ASP A 203 -5.92 -10.33 44.92
CA ASP A 203 -6.64 -9.38 45.76
C ASP A 203 -7.50 -8.43 44.90
N ASP A 204 -8.44 -7.72 45.52
CA ASP A 204 -9.25 -6.66 44.90
C ASP A 204 -9.89 -7.02 43.55
N ILE A 205 -10.64 -8.14 43.50
CA ILE A 205 -11.44 -8.51 42.34
C ILE A 205 -12.65 -7.59 42.24
N MET A 206 -12.87 -6.96 41.09
CA MET A 206 -13.97 -6.02 40.85
C MET A 206 -14.61 -6.30 39.48
N PHE A 207 -15.95 -6.21 39.44
CA PHE A 207 -16.72 -6.20 38.19
C PHE A 207 -17.09 -4.76 37.86
N GLU A 208 -16.77 -4.32 36.65
CA GLU A 208 -16.99 -2.94 36.19
C GLU A 208 -17.86 -2.94 34.93
N ASN A 209 -18.84 -2.02 34.87
CA ASN A 209 -19.77 -1.84 33.76
C ASN A 209 -20.54 -3.12 33.36
N CYS A 210 -20.94 -3.92 34.35
CA CYS A 210 -21.59 -5.20 34.13
C CYS A 210 -23.12 -5.15 34.25
N GLY A 211 -23.69 -4.08 34.81
CA GLY A 211 -25.14 -3.87 34.90
C GLY A 211 -25.75 -3.51 33.55
N GLU A 212 -26.99 -3.94 33.29
CA GLU A 212 -27.66 -3.81 31.98
C GLU A 212 -27.77 -2.36 31.45
N GLU A 213 -27.83 -1.37 32.36
CA GLU A 213 -27.90 0.07 32.02
C GLU A 213 -26.54 0.79 32.08
N ASP A 214 -25.45 0.09 32.41
CA ASP A 214 -24.12 0.69 32.52
C ASP A 214 -23.56 1.04 31.13
N ILE A 215 -23.24 2.32 30.94
CA ILE A 215 -22.53 2.82 29.75
C ILE A 215 -21.14 3.27 30.19
N PRO A 216 -20.06 2.60 29.75
CA PRO A 216 -18.70 3.01 30.04
C PRO A 216 -18.43 4.47 29.64
N ALA A 217 -17.59 5.17 30.41
CA ALA A 217 -17.20 6.53 30.07
C ALA A 217 -16.38 6.53 28.76
N GLY A 218 -16.74 7.42 27.82
CA GLY A 218 -16.09 7.53 26.51
C GLY A 218 -16.74 6.74 25.38
N SER A 219 -17.83 5.99 25.63
CA SER A 219 -18.55 5.23 24.59
C SER A 219 -19.22 6.08 23.49
N ASP A 220 -19.15 7.40 23.57
CA ASP A 220 -19.51 8.37 22.53
C ASP A 220 -18.37 8.59 21.51
N HIS A 221 -17.14 8.22 21.82
CA HIS A 221 -15.98 8.30 20.93
C HIS A 221 -15.81 7.00 20.12
N LEU A 222 -16.46 6.93 18.96
CA LEU A 222 -16.44 5.74 18.09
C LEU A 222 -15.29 5.69 17.08
N SER A 223 -14.50 6.77 16.94
CA SER A 223 -13.31 6.74 16.07
C SER A 223 -12.24 5.86 16.70
N CYS A 224 -11.64 4.96 15.92
CA CYS A 224 -10.65 3.99 16.38
C CYS A 224 -9.65 3.64 15.28
N ASP A 225 -8.37 3.79 15.60
CA ASP A 225 -7.21 3.37 14.80
C ASP A 225 -6.70 1.97 15.20
N PHE A 226 -7.34 1.30 16.17
CA PHE A 226 -7.01 -0.03 16.68
C PHE A 226 -5.58 -0.26 17.21
N GLU A 227 -4.76 0.79 17.31
CA GLU A 227 -3.35 0.72 17.70
C GLU A 227 -3.08 0.21 19.12
N LYS A 228 -4.00 0.51 20.05
CA LYS A 228 -3.81 0.22 21.49
C LYS A 228 -4.87 -0.72 22.04
N ASP A 229 -6.12 -0.51 21.65
CA ASP A 229 -7.30 -1.21 22.14
C ASP A 229 -8.44 -1.11 21.12
N THR A 230 -9.62 -1.67 21.44
CA THR A 230 -10.79 -1.62 20.55
C THR A 230 -11.59 -0.32 20.70
N CYS A 231 -11.06 0.69 21.38
CA CYS A 231 -11.69 1.98 21.67
C CYS A 231 -13.09 1.78 22.29
N SER A 232 -14.13 2.30 21.64
CA SER A 232 -15.54 2.14 22.04
C SER A 232 -16.29 1.06 21.26
N TRP A 233 -15.56 0.14 20.63
CA TRP A 233 -16.10 -1.04 19.95
C TRP A 233 -15.95 -2.28 20.84
N TYR A 234 -17.07 -2.95 21.09
CA TYR A 234 -17.14 -4.09 21.98
C TYR A 234 -17.49 -5.35 21.21
N HIS A 235 -16.84 -6.47 21.52
CA HIS A 235 -17.20 -7.74 20.91
C HIS A 235 -18.61 -8.19 21.31
N ASP A 236 -19.35 -8.76 20.36
CA ASP A 236 -20.53 -9.55 20.67
C ASP A 236 -20.08 -10.97 21.04
N TYR A 237 -19.99 -11.26 22.33
CA TYR A 237 -19.58 -12.57 22.83
C TYR A 237 -20.68 -13.65 22.69
N THR A 238 -21.85 -13.29 22.16
CA THR A 238 -22.86 -14.26 21.73
C THR A 238 -22.64 -14.76 20.30
N ALA A 239 -21.76 -14.11 19.53
CA ALA A 239 -21.39 -14.52 18.19
C ALA A 239 -20.50 -15.78 18.20
N SER A 240 -20.42 -16.48 17.08
CA SER A 240 -19.65 -17.74 16.99
C SER A 240 -18.14 -17.54 16.92
N LEU A 241 -17.70 -16.33 16.55
CA LEU A 241 -16.30 -15.93 16.39
C LEU A 241 -16.09 -14.55 17.01
N LEU A 242 -14.84 -14.28 17.42
CA LEU A 242 -14.40 -12.97 17.87
C LEU A 242 -13.38 -12.41 16.87
N TRP A 243 -13.42 -11.10 16.66
CA TRP A 243 -12.39 -10.38 15.92
C TRP A 243 -11.05 -10.46 16.67
N LYS A 244 -9.94 -10.50 15.96
CA LYS A 244 -8.59 -10.54 16.55
C LYS A 244 -7.81 -9.30 16.12
N MET A 245 -7.22 -8.60 17.07
CA MET A 245 -6.24 -7.55 16.79
C MET A 245 -4.89 -8.19 16.43
N THR A 246 -4.23 -7.71 15.38
CA THR A 246 -2.93 -8.24 14.94
C THR A 246 -2.07 -7.17 14.28
N ASP A 247 -0.75 -7.35 14.33
CA ASP A 247 0.31 -6.58 13.65
C ASP A 247 0.75 -7.27 12.32
N GLY A 248 -0.20 -7.85 11.59
CA GLY A 248 0.06 -8.81 10.52
C GLY A 248 0.71 -8.25 9.23
N LYS A 249 1.56 -9.09 8.61
CA LYS A 249 2.37 -8.88 7.37
C LYS A 249 1.62 -8.59 6.04
N TYR A 250 0.46 -7.96 6.06
CA TYR A 250 -0.29 -7.64 4.83
C TYR A 250 -0.52 -6.14 4.74
N GLU A 251 0.47 -5.41 4.22
CA GLU A 251 0.35 -3.96 4.06
C GLU A 251 0.45 -3.51 2.60
N GLU A 252 -0.56 -2.72 2.22
CA GLU A 252 -0.47 -1.61 1.27
C GLU A 252 -1.09 -0.33 1.92
N LEU A 253 -0.96 -0.19 3.26
CA LEU A 253 -1.36 0.94 4.15
C LEU A 253 -2.88 1.20 4.35
N PRO A 254 -3.32 1.74 5.52
CA PRO A 254 -2.79 2.91 6.25
C PRO A 254 -2.32 2.64 7.70
N GLY A 255 -1.12 3.14 8.03
CA GLY A 255 -0.58 3.18 9.40
C GLY A 255 0.29 1.98 9.76
N ASN A 256 1.54 2.24 10.20
CA ASN A 256 2.31 1.22 10.93
C ASN A 256 1.53 0.91 12.21
N GLY A 257 0.87 -0.24 12.28
CA GLY A 257 -0.13 -0.39 13.33
C GLY A 257 -0.88 -1.71 13.47
N ASN A 258 -1.81 -1.75 14.42
CA ASN A 258 -2.64 -2.91 14.75
C ASN A 258 -4.01 -2.77 14.10
N TYR A 259 -4.51 -3.82 13.44
CA TYR A 259 -5.86 -3.83 12.84
C TYR A 259 -6.68 -5.04 13.28
N MET A 260 -7.99 -5.02 13.04
CA MET A 260 -8.89 -6.11 13.41
C MET A 260 -9.08 -7.08 12.23
N ILE A 261 -8.82 -8.37 12.44
CA ILE A 261 -8.92 -9.43 11.43
C ILE A 261 -9.69 -10.65 11.91
N ILE A 262 -10.29 -11.36 10.96
CA ILE A 262 -10.83 -12.70 11.09
C ILE A 262 -10.31 -13.56 9.93
N THR A 263 -9.81 -14.76 10.24
CA THR A 263 -9.30 -15.75 9.27
C THR A 263 -10.08 -17.05 9.32
N THR A 264 -10.21 -17.74 8.18
CA THR A 264 -10.85 -19.05 8.11
C THR A 264 -9.88 -20.17 8.55
N ASP A 265 -9.95 -20.62 9.79
CA ASP A 265 -9.19 -21.79 10.26
C ASP A 265 -10.05 -23.06 10.21
N ASN A 266 -10.15 -23.72 9.04
CA ASN A 266 -10.85 -25.02 8.88
C ASN A 266 -12.30 -25.07 9.40
N LEU A 267 -13.07 -24.00 9.22
CA LEU A 267 -14.47 -23.92 9.67
C LEU A 267 -15.41 -24.67 8.69
N LYS A 268 -16.30 -25.51 9.24
CA LYS A 268 -17.24 -26.35 8.46
C LYS A 268 -18.65 -25.77 8.31
N THR A 269 -18.95 -24.64 8.94
CA THR A 269 -20.27 -24.00 8.98
C THR A 269 -20.15 -22.48 8.95
N SER A 270 -21.16 -21.80 8.36
CA SER A 270 -21.27 -20.34 8.38
C SER A 270 -21.16 -19.83 9.82
N SER A 271 -20.18 -18.95 10.05
CA SER A 271 -19.82 -18.44 11.37
C SER A 271 -19.67 -16.92 11.27
N ALA A 272 -20.16 -16.19 12.27
CA ALA A 272 -20.13 -14.74 12.29
C ALA A 272 -19.39 -14.20 13.53
N ALA A 273 -18.77 -13.04 13.36
CA ALA A 273 -18.22 -12.21 14.43
C ALA A 273 -18.81 -10.81 14.34
N ARG A 274 -19.06 -10.17 15.49
CA ARG A 274 -19.63 -8.82 15.53
C ARG A 274 -18.87 -7.90 16.48
N LEU A 275 -18.72 -6.65 16.08
CA LEU A 275 -18.35 -5.52 16.94
C LEU A 275 -19.56 -4.61 17.09
N LEU A 276 -19.81 -4.16 18.31
CA LEU A 276 -20.98 -3.40 18.73
C LEU A 276 -20.53 -2.03 19.29
N SER A 277 -21.22 -0.97 18.89
CA SER A 277 -21.14 0.32 19.59
C SER A 277 -22.21 0.42 20.69
N PHE A 278 -22.07 1.38 21.61
CA PHE A 278 -23.22 1.86 22.39
C PHE A 278 -24.12 2.77 21.53
N PRO A 279 -25.43 2.88 21.86
CA PRO A 279 -26.36 3.76 21.15
C PRO A 279 -25.93 5.23 21.20
N GLN A 280 -25.75 5.84 20.04
CA GLN A 280 -25.41 7.25 19.86
C GLN A 280 -26.67 8.13 19.91
N PRO A 281 -26.58 9.37 20.45
CA PRO A 281 -27.72 10.26 20.62
C PRO A 281 -28.35 10.68 19.28
N ALA A 282 -29.65 11.03 19.33
CA ALA A 282 -30.40 11.54 18.19
C ALA A 282 -30.14 13.03 17.94
N GLY A 283 -30.36 13.50 16.70
CA GLY A 283 -30.36 14.92 16.34
C GLY A 283 -29.13 15.42 15.56
N HIS A 284 -28.20 14.53 15.22
CA HIS A 284 -27.01 14.84 14.44
C HIS A 284 -26.94 13.99 13.17
N VAL A 285 -26.33 14.55 12.12
CA VAL A 285 -25.88 13.79 10.96
C VAL A 285 -24.47 13.27 11.27
N LEU A 286 -24.31 11.95 11.25
CA LEU A 286 -23.05 11.26 11.52
C LEU A 286 -22.41 10.84 10.20
N CYS A 287 -21.12 11.12 10.06
CA CYS A 287 -20.30 10.66 8.95
C CYS A 287 -19.38 9.56 9.50
N VAL A 288 -19.47 8.36 8.94
CA VAL A 288 -18.66 7.20 9.33
C VAL A 288 -17.81 6.79 8.14
N SER A 289 -16.51 6.66 8.33
CA SER A 289 -15.62 6.07 7.34
C SER A 289 -14.70 5.03 7.96
N PHE A 290 -14.28 4.03 7.19
CA PHE A 290 -13.37 2.99 7.67
C PHE A 290 -12.66 2.30 6.50
N TRP A 291 -11.51 1.72 6.79
CA TRP A 291 -10.79 0.84 5.87
C TRP A 291 -11.19 -0.61 6.08
N TYR A 292 -11.24 -1.38 5.01
CA TYR A 292 -11.59 -2.80 5.04
C TYR A 292 -10.83 -3.60 4.00
N ARG A 293 -10.67 -4.90 4.25
CA ARG A 293 -10.06 -5.87 3.33
C ARG A 293 -10.82 -7.18 3.41
N ILE A 294 -11.28 -7.71 2.29
CA ILE A 294 -12.03 -8.98 2.23
C ILE A 294 -11.38 -9.84 1.15
N PHE A 295 -10.82 -10.99 1.52
CA PHE A 295 -10.03 -11.80 0.60
C PHE A 295 -10.29 -13.29 0.78
N GLY A 296 -10.45 -14.05 -0.32
CA GLY A 296 -10.52 -15.51 -0.29
C GLY A 296 -11.61 -16.13 -1.17
N SER A 297 -11.34 -17.33 -1.69
CA SER A 297 -12.19 -18.05 -2.66
C SER A 297 -13.56 -18.48 -2.12
N SER A 298 -13.72 -18.52 -0.80
CA SER A 298 -14.99 -18.85 -0.14
C SER A 298 -15.19 -17.96 1.09
N ILE A 299 -14.75 -16.71 0.99
CA ILE A 299 -14.93 -15.72 2.04
C ILE A 299 -16.39 -15.25 2.04
N GLY A 300 -16.97 -15.01 3.22
CA GLY A 300 -18.37 -14.62 3.34
C GLY A 300 -18.58 -13.13 3.07
N SER A 301 -19.01 -12.36 4.07
CA SER A 301 -19.36 -10.95 3.90
C SER A 301 -18.98 -10.09 5.09
N LEU A 302 -18.64 -8.82 4.83
CA LEU A 302 -18.52 -7.77 5.83
C LEU A 302 -19.74 -6.86 5.71
N LYS A 303 -20.40 -6.56 6.82
CA LYS A 303 -21.61 -5.74 6.88
C LYS A 303 -21.45 -4.64 7.92
N PHE A 304 -21.89 -3.45 7.55
CA PHE A 304 -22.12 -2.35 8.47
C PHE A 304 -23.64 -2.22 8.70
N ILE A 305 -24.07 -2.41 9.94
CA ILE A 305 -25.46 -2.53 10.33
C ILE A 305 -25.81 -1.38 11.28
N ALA A 306 -26.96 -0.76 11.06
CA ALA A 306 -27.54 0.21 11.96
C ALA A 306 -28.77 -0.34 12.67
N LYS A 307 -28.94 -0.01 13.95
CA LYS A 307 -30.12 -0.34 14.75
C LYS A 307 -30.63 0.90 15.46
N HIS A 308 -31.75 1.44 14.99
CA HIS A 308 -32.44 2.53 15.70
C HIS A 308 -33.23 1.98 16.89
N SER A 309 -33.38 2.80 17.93
CA SER A 309 -34.14 2.44 19.12
C SER A 309 -35.59 2.04 18.77
N GLY A 310 -35.97 0.80 19.10
CA GLY A 310 -37.29 0.23 18.85
C GLY A 310 -37.51 -0.33 17.43
N GLU A 311 -36.49 -0.37 16.59
CA GLU A 311 -36.55 -0.84 15.20
C GLU A 311 -35.66 -2.08 14.96
N PRO A 312 -35.95 -2.90 13.93
CA PRO A 312 -35.10 -4.02 13.57
C PRO A 312 -33.74 -3.53 13.03
N GLN A 313 -32.73 -4.41 13.11
CA GLN A 313 -31.42 -4.17 12.49
C GLN A 313 -31.56 -4.02 10.97
N THR A 314 -30.89 -3.02 10.41
CA THR A 314 -30.88 -2.72 8.98
C THR A 314 -29.44 -2.75 8.48
N VAL A 315 -29.17 -3.50 7.41
CA VAL A 315 -27.85 -3.53 6.75
C VAL A 315 -27.72 -2.28 5.91
N MET A 316 -26.70 -1.46 6.20
CA MET A 316 -26.51 -0.14 5.59
C MET A 316 -25.38 -0.14 4.56
N TRP A 317 -24.44 -1.08 4.71
CA TRP A 317 -23.37 -1.33 3.76
C TRP A 317 -22.97 -2.79 3.88
N MET A 318 -22.62 -3.42 2.76
CA MET A 318 -22.14 -4.79 2.74
C MET A 318 -21.27 -5.03 1.51
N ARG A 319 -20.23 -5.82 1.70
CA ARG A 319 -19.44 -6.43 0.63
C ARG A 319 -19.34 -7.92 0.89
N SER A 320 -19.55 -8.72 -0.13
CA SER A 320 -19.50 -10.19 -0.07
C SER A 320 -18.54 -10.75 -1.11
N GLY A 321 -17.97 -11.93 -0.81
CA GLY A 321 -16.95 -12.53 -1.66
C GLY A 321 -15.64 -11.76 -1.63
N THR A 322 -14.63 -12.28 -2.30
CA THR A 322 -13.31 -11.63 -2.36
C THR A 322 -13.40 -10.26 -3.02
N GLN A 323 -12.80 -9.26 -2.39
CA GLN A 323 -12.62 -7.89 -2.87
C GLN A 323 -11.14 -7.61 -3.20
N GLY A 324 -10.35 -8.68 -3.30
CA GLY A 324 -8.92 -8.62 -3.57
C GLY A 324 -8.13 -8.55 -2.28
N SER A 325 -6.81 -8.59 -2.40
CA SER A 325 -5.92 -8.55 -1.23
C SER A 325 -5.56 -7.14 -0.79
N LYS A 326 -6.17 -6.09 -1.38
CA LYS A 326 -5.91 -4.68 -1.09
C LYS A 326 -6.86 -4.11 -0.04
N TRP A 327 -6.39 -3.09 0.68
CA TRP A 327 -7.22 -2.27 1.55
C TRP A 327 -8.13 -1.37 0.72
N ARG A 328 -9.38 -1.24 1.14
CA ARG A 328 -10.41 -0.42 0.51
C ARG A 328 -11.03 0.50 1.55
N PHE A 329 -11.57 1.62 1.10
CA PHE A 329 -12.17 2.63 1.96
C PHE A 329 -13.69 2.67 1.74
N ALA A 330 -14.45 2.77 2.82
CA ALA A 330 -15.90 2.96 2.79
C ALA A 330 -16.29 4.25 3.53
N ASP A 331 -17.24 5.00 2.97
CA ASP A 331 -17.82 6.22 3.55
C ASP A 331 -19.35 6.17 3.61
N LEU A 332 -19.91 6.44 4.79
CA LEU A 332 -21.33 6.27 5.09
C LEU A 332 -21.89 7.50 5.82
N THR A 333 -23.04 7.97 5.36
CA THR A 333 -23.79 9.07 6.01
C THR A 333 -25.05 8.56 6.69
N PHE A 334 -25.23 8.93 7.96
CA PHE A 334 -26.42 8.59 8.75
C PHE A 334 -27.14 9.86 9.23
N ASN A 335 -28.40 10.01 8.84
CA ASN A 335 -29.26 11.07 9.36
C ASN A 335 -30.08 10.53 10.54
N ASN A 336 -29.80 11.00 11.76
CA ASN A 336 -30.26 10.32 12.96
C ASN A 336 -31.42 11.02 13.68
N ASP A 337 -32.65 10.59 13.43
CA ASP A 337 -33.86 11.09 14.12
C ASP A 337 -34.13 10.41 15.49
N LYS A 338 -33.52 9.24 15.74
CA LYS A 338 -33.66 8.42 16.96
C LYS A 338 -32.32 7.83 17.37
N PRO A 339 -32.03 7.53 18.64
CA PRO A 339 -30.73 6.95 19.01
C PRO A 339 -30.37 5.72 18.17
N ILE A 340 -29.13 5.67 17.67
CA ILE A 340 -28.65 4.68 16.69
C ILE A 340 -27.47 3.91 17.23
N GLN A 341 -27.51 2.59 17.11
CA GLN A 341 -26.39 1.69 17.43
C GLN A 341 -25.76 1.18 16.13
N PHE A 342 -24.43 1.18 16.05
CA PHE A 342 -23.68 0.63 14.93
C PHE A 342 -23.14 -0.76 15.26
N ILE A 343 -23.16 -1.63 14.27
CA ILE A 343 -22.73 -3.03 14.38
C ILE A 343 -21.93 -3.37 13.13
N ILE A 344 -20.70 -3.85 13.30
CA ILE A 344 -19.87 -4.37 12.21
C ILE A 344 -19.90 -5.90 12.31
N GLU A 345 -20.46 -6.57 11.31
CA GLU A 345 -20.61 -8.03 11.25
C GLU A 345 -19.74 -8.59 10.12
N ALA A 346 -18.83 -9.50 10.46
CA ALA A 346 -18.16 -10.35 9.48
C ALA A 346 -18.76 -11.75 9.53
N VAL A 347 -19.24 -12.25 8.40
CA VAL A 347 -19.73 -13.60 8.19
C VAL A 347 -18.72 -14.36 7.34
N LEU A 348 -18.35 -15.57 7.73
CA LEU A 348 -17.48 -16.46 6.96
C LEU A 348 -18.32 -17.59 6.38
N ASP A 349 -18.40 -17.68 5.05
CA ASP A 349 -19.18 -18.68 4.33
C ASP A 349 -18.25 -19.62 3.52
N GLY A 350 -17.32 -20.28 4.20
CA GLY A 350 -16.39 -21.20 3.55
C GLY A 350 -15.10 -21.50 4.31
N GLY A 351 -14.15 -22.14 3.61
CA GLY A 351 -12.94 -22.71 4.22
C GLY A 351 -11.65 -21.93 3.99
N GLN A 352 -11.67 -20.87 3.15
CA GLN A 352 -10.47 -20.12 2.77
C GLN A 352 -10.74 -18.61 2.60
N GLY A 353 -10.09 -17.79 3.42
CA GLY A 353 -10.04 -16.33 3.32
C GLY A 353 -9.84 -15.57 4.65
N SER A 354 -9.83 -14.24 4.57
CA SER A 354 -9.77 -13.32 5.70
C SER A 354 -10.59 -12.05 5.47
N ILE A 355 -11.19 -11.51 6.54
CA ILE A 355 -11.85 -10.21 6.57
C ILE A 355 -11.12 -9.35 7.60
N ALA A 356 -10.70 -8.14 7.23
CA ALA A 356 -10.07 -7.17 8.12
C ALA A 356 -10.74 -5.78 8.01
N ILE A 357 -10.65 -5.01 9.08
CA ILE A 357 -11.10 -3.61 9.18
C ILE A 357 -10.05 -2.78 9.93
N ASP A 358 -9.97 -1.51 9.59
CA ASP A 358 -9.05 -0.56 10.22
C ASP A 358 -9.55 0.90 10.14
N ASP A 359 -8.92 1.79 10.91
CA ASP A 359 -9.04 3.25 10.80
C ASP A 359 -10.49 3.76 10.72
N ILE A 360 -11.32 3.39 11.71
CA ILE A 360 -12.70 3.85 11.81
C ILE A 360 -12.71 5.31 12.25
N VAL A 361 -13.32 6.18 11.46
CA VAL A 361 -13.51 7.60 11.78
C VAL A 361 -15.00 7.90 11.84
N VAL A 362 -15.45 8.42 12.98
CA VAL A 362 -16.83 8.87 13.19
C VAL A 362 -16.83 10.34 13.58
N SER A 363 -17.48 11.17 12.77
CA SER A 363 -17.53 12.62 12.97
C SER A 363 -18.95 13.18 12.81
N ASN A 364 -19.19 14.34 13.45
CA ASN A 364 -20.42 15.10 13.30
C ASN A 364 -20.30 16.03 12.08
N SER A 365 -21.36 16.17 11.28
CA SER A 365 -21.34 17.12 10.15
C SER A 365 -21.18 18.57 10.63
N GLU A 366 -20.16 19.29 10.18
CA GLU A 366 -19.91 20.70 10.57
C GLU A 366 -20.91 21.70 9.93
N SER A 367 -21.53 21.33 8.81
CA SER A 367 -22.42 22.19 7.99
C SER A 367 -23.81 21.58 7.73
N GLY A 368 -24.12 20.42 8.31
CA GLY A 368 -25.33 19.64 8.01
C GLY A 368 -25.20 18.72 6.80
N SER A 369 -24.01 18.59 6.20
CA SER A 369 -23.70 17.63 5.14
C SER A 369 -22.32 17.01 5.33
N CYS A 370 -22.22 15.69 5.14
CA CYS A 370 -20.95 14.97 5.02
C CYS A 370 -20.23 15.32 3.70
N PRO A 371 -18.91 15.04 3.56
CA PRO A 371 -18.23 15.08 2.26
C PRO A 371 -19.02 14.31 1.19
N PRO A 372 -18.95 14.70 -0.09
CA PRO A 372 -19.67 13.99 -1.15
C PRO A 372 -19.23 12.52 -1.18
N GLU A 373 -20.20 11.63 -0.99
CA GLU A 373 -19.98 10.18 -0.94
C GLU A 373 -19.29 9.71 -2.21
N ARG A 374 -18.11 9.08 -2.07
CA ARG A 374 -17.37 8.51 -3.21
C ARG A 374 -17.82 7.09 -3.53
N GLU A 375 -18.54 6.44 -2.61
CA GLU A 375 -19.23 5.16 -2.81
C GLU A 375 -20.72 5.28 -2.44
N CYS A 376 -21.62 4.69 -3.25
CA CYS A 376 -23.06 4.73 -3.03
C CYS A 376 -23.74 3.41 -3.39
N THR A 377 -24.21 2.68 -2.38
CA THR A 377 -24.89 1.38 -2.52
C THR A 377 -26.42 1.47 -2.44
N PHE A 378 -26.96 2.68 -2.28
CA PHE A 378 -28.39 2.94 -2.01
C PHE A 378 -29.00 2.25 -0.77
N GLN A 379 -28.25 1.57 0.09
CA GLN A 379 -28.84 0.84 1.22
C GLN A 379 -29.26 1.71 2.40
N GLY A 380 -28.55 2.81 2.64
CA GLY A 380 -28.92 3.78 3.68
C GLY A 380 -29.68 4.99 3.17
N SER A 381 -29.40 5.45 1.94
CA SER A 381 -29.90 6.74 1.45
C SER A 381 -29.86 6.84 -0.09
N LEU A 382 -30.06 8.05 -0.63
CA LEU A 382 -29.85 8.39 -2.05
C LEU A 382 -28.44 8.93 -2.31
N CYS A 383 -27.54 8.91 -1.32
CA CYS A 383 -26.15 9.37 -1.42
C CYS A 383 -26.02 10.81 -1.95
N GLY A 384 -26.94 11.68 -1.52
CA GLY A 384 -27.00 13.06 -1.99
C GLY A 384 -27.46 13.26 -3.44
N LEU A 385 -27.86 12.21 -4.17
CA LEU A 385 -28.47 12.34 -5.50
C LEU A 385 -29.78 13.14 -5.41
N LYS A 386 -29.92 14.12 -6.29
CA LYS A 386 -31.06 15.02 -6.38
C LYS A 386 -31.75 14.90 -7.73
N PHE A 387 -33.06 15.11 -7.74
CA PHE A 387 -33.83 15.17 -8.97
C PHE A 387 -33.34 16.31 -9.87
N HIS A 388 -33.13 16.01 -11.16
CA HIS A 388 -32.72 17.02 -12.13
C HIS A 388 -33.92 17.89 -12.57
N PRO A 389 -33.87 19.24 -12.43
CA PRO A 389 -35.05 20.09 -12.65
C PRO A 389 -35.66 20.07 -14.06
N SER A 390 -34.90 19.69 -15.08
CA SER A 390 -35.36 19.64 -16.47
C SER A 390 -35.90 18.26 -16.90
N ALA A 391 -35.93 17.27 -16.00
CA ALA A 391 -36.44 15.94 -16.29
C ALA A 391 -37.97 15.89 -16.13
N ASP A 392 -38.61 14.98 -16.86
CA ASP A 392 -40.06 14.75 -16.83
C ASP A 392 -40.48 13.99 -15.55
N PHE A 393 -39.62 13.13 -15.01
CA PHE A 393 -39.87 12.33 -13.81
C PHE A 393 -38.59 12.02 -13.01
N SER A 394 -38.72 11.76 -11.71
CA SER A 394 -37.62 11.37 -10.82
C SER A 394 -37.45 9.86 -10.77
N TRP A 395 -36.24 9.41 -10.46
CA TRP A 395 -35.98 8.02 -10.12
C TRP A 395 -36.38 7.74 -8.67
N ASN A 396 -36.72 6.49 -8.38
CA ASN A 396 -37.19 6.04 -7.07
C ASN A 396 -36.30 4.91 -6.55
N ARG A 397 -35.88 5.06 -5.30
CA ARG A 397 -35.21 4.01 -4.53
C ARG A 397 -36.21 2.92 -4.18
N THR A 398 -35.96 1.69 -4.60
CA THR A 398 -36.92 0.57 -4.51
C THR A 398 -36.20 -0.74 -4.22
N THR A 399 -36.94 -1.78 -3.86
CA THR A 399 -36.42 -3.15 -3.69
C THR A 399 -37.06 -4.12 -4.68
N GLY A 400 -36.43 -5.26 -4.92
CA GLY A 400 -37.00 -6.33 -5.74
C GLY A 400 -38.35 -6.83 -5.22
N ALA A 401 -38.50 -6.99 -3.90
CA ALA A 401 -39.74 -7.43 -3.25
C ALA A 401 -40.91 -6.44 -3.41
N SER A 402 -40.61 -5.15 -3.66
CA SER A 402 -41.61 -4.10 -3.84
C SER A 402 -42.00 -3.85 -5.31
N GLN A 403 -41.31 -4.50 -6.26
CA GLN A 403 -41.60 -4.38 -7.69
C GLN A 403 -42.97 -5.00 -8.03
N PRO A 404 -43.77 -4.37 -8.92
CA PRO A 404 -44.98 -4.98 -9.43
C PRO A 404 -44.69 -6.31 -10.13
N ALA A 405 -45.51 -7.35 -9.93
CA ALA A 405 -45.32 -8.69 -10.51
C ALA A 405 -45.22 -8.76 -12.06
N ASN A 406 -45.41 -7.64 -12.75
CA ASN A 406 -45.34 -7.53 -14.21
C ASN A 406 -44.28 -6.52 -14.69
N SER A 407 -43.40 -5.97 -13.85
CA SER A 407 -42.26 -5.14 -14.30
C SER A 407 -41.03 -6.02 -14.56
N SER A 408 -40.20 -5.64 -15.54
CA SER A 408 -38.91 -6.28 -15.80
C SER A 408 -37.76 -5.56 -15.08
N GLY A 409 -38.01 -5.08 -13.87
CA GLY A 409 -36.94 -4.57 -13.00
C GLY A 409 -36.18 -5.73 -12.35
N PRO A 410 -34.98 -5.46 -11.79
CA PRO A 410 -34.17 -6.51 -11.18
C PRO A 410 -34.88 -7.11 -9.94
N ALA A 411 -34.89 -8.45 -9.89
CA ALA A 411 -35.51 -9.21 -8.80
C ALA A 411 -34.73 -9.09 -7.49
N THR A 412 -33.42 -8.92 -7.58
CA THR A 412 -32.51 -8.72 -6.45
C THR A 412 -31.66 -7.50 -6.69
N ASP A 413 -31.32 -6.76 -5.64
CA ASP A 413 -30.30 -5.71 -5.72
C ASP A 413 -28.92 -6.29 -6.03
N HIS A 414 -28.00 -5.47 -6.50
CA HIS A 414 -26.63 -5.90 -6.75
C HIS A 414 -25.85 -5.99 -5.44
N THR A 415 -26.00 -5.02 -4.54
CA THR A 415 -25.23 -4.92 -3.29
C THR A 415 -25.38 -6.15 -2.38
N LEU A 416 -26.62 -6.56 -2.06
CA LEU A 416 -26.90 -7.69 -1.15
C LEU A 416 -27.20 -8.99 -1.92
N GLY A 417 -27.50 -8.91 -3.22
CA GLY A 417 -27.98 -10.06 -3.98
C GLY A 417 -29.34 -10.57 -3.49
N THR A 418 -30.15 -9.73 -2.85
CA THR A 418 -31.44 -10.14 -2.24
C THR A 418 -32.62 -9.33 -2.75
N GLU A 419 -33.83 -9.86 -2.59
CA GLU A 419 -35.05 -9.11 -2.96
C GLU A 419 -35.32 -7.93 -2.01
N GLN A 420 -34.67 -7.90 -0.84
CA GLN A 420 -34.86 -6.87 0.19
C GLN A 420 -33.89 -5.69 0.05
N GLY A 421 -32.80 -5.84 -0.69
CA GLY A 421 -31.87 -4.73 -0.90
C GLY A 421 -32.43 -3.68 -1.85
N TYR A 422 -31.89 -2.48 -1.72
CA TYR A 422 -32.31 -1.30 -2.45
C TYR A 422 -31.39 -1.00 -3.61
N TYR A 423 -32.00 -0.51 -4.68
CA TYR A 423 -31.34 0.07 -5.84
C TYR A 423 -32.17 1.25 -6.34
N LEU A 424 -31.63 2.02 -7.27
CA LEU A 424 -32.32 3.16 -7.86
C LEU A 424 -32.99 2.79 -9.18
N SER A 425 -34.32 2.88 -9.25
CA SER A 425 -35.13 2.52 -10.41
C SER A 425 -35.71 3.77 -11.08
N ALA A 426 -35.62 3.85 -12.40
CA ALA A 426 -36.28 4.89 -13.18
C ALA A 426 -37.81 4.73 -13.20
N GLN A 427 -38.33 3.55 -12.87
CA GLN A 427 -39.74 3.17 -12.98
C GLN A 427 -40.32 3.47 -14.37
N SER A 428 -39.53 3.18 -15.41
CA SER A 428 -39.81 3.55 -16.80
C SER A 428 -41.16 3.00 -17.29
N TRP A 429 -41.61 1.86 -16.74
CA TRP A 429 -42.91 1.25 -17.02
C TRP A 429 -44.13 2.14 -16.73
N SER A 430 -43.98 3.13 -15.84
CA SER A 430 -45.07 4.00 -15.39
C SER A 430 -45.16 5.31 -16.18
N GLN A 431 -44.23 5.52 -17.11
CA GLN A 431 -44.02 6.79 -17.80
C GLN A 431 -44.34 6.67 -19.30
N PRO A 432 -44.75 7.77 -19.97
CA PRO A 432 -44.97 7.78 -21.41
C PRO A 432 -43.68 7.54 -22.21
N VAL A 433 -43.77 6.83 -23.34
CA VAL A 433 -42.67 6.61 -24.29
C VAL A 433 -42.00 7.94 -24.67
N GLY A 434 -40.67 7.99 -24.58
CA GLY A 434 -39.86 9.17 -24.89
C GLY A 434 -39.73 10.20 -23.75
N SER A 435 -40.38 9.98 -22.61
CA SER A 435 -40.17 10.80 -21.40
C SER A 435 -38.77 10.56 -20.85
N ARG A 436 -38.18 11.58 -20.23
CA ARG A 436 -36.82 11.54 -19.67
C ARG A 436 -36.82 11.69 -18.16
N GLY A 437 -36.27 10.73 -17.45
CA GLY A 437 -36.05 10.83 -16.01
C GLY A 437 -34.58 10.99 -15.68
N ALA A 438 -34.21 11.93 -14.82
CA ALA A 438 -32.81 12.14 -14.48
C ALA A 438 -32.54 12.49 -13.01
N MET A 439 -31.40 12.00 -12.53
CA MET A 439 -30.85 12.27 -11.20
C MET A 439 -29.45 12.86 -11.36
N MET A 440 -29.07 13.79 -10.48
CA MET A 440 -27.78 14.46 -10.47
C MET A 440 -27.10 14.36 -9.11
N THR A 441 -25.77 14.24 -9.10
CA THR A 441 -24.97 14.31 -7.87
C THR A 441 -24.97 15.72 -7.28
N ALA A 442 -24.52 15.84 -6.02
CA ALA A 442 -24.07 17.14 -5.50
C ALA A 442 -22.88 17.66 -6.34
N ALA A 443 -22.61 18.97 -6.25
CA ALA A 443 -21.42 19.54 -6.89
C ALA A 443 -20.17 18.90 -6.28
N MET A 444 -19.42 18.20 -7.11
CA MET A 444 -18.13 17.59 -6.81
C MET A 444 -17.02 18.60 -7.08
N GLU A 445 -15.91 18.49 -6.33
CA GLU A 445 -14.72 19.30 -6.54
C GLU A 445 -14.10 19.03 -7.93
N PRO A 446 -13.28 19.96 -8.48
CA PRO A 446 -12.59 19.72 -9.74
C PRO A 446 -11.75 18.44 -9.73
N THR A 447 -11.75 17.71 -10.85
CA THR A 447 -11.00 16.45 -10.96
C THR A 447 -9.48 16.69 -10.92
N PRO A 448 -8.66 15.73 -10.49
CA PRO A 448 -7.21 15.77 -10.72
C PRO A 448 -6.84 15.89 -12.21
N PRO A 449 -5.59 16.25 -12.56
CA PRO A 449 -5.13 16.35 -13.94
C PRO A 449 -5.30 15.07 -14.77
N ASP A 450 -5.30 13.91 -14.12
CA ASP A 450 -5.44 12.58 -14.73
C ASP A 450 -6.91 12.10 -14.81
N GLY A 451 -7.86 12.92 -14.33
CA GLY A 451 -9.28 12.59 -14.26
C GLY A 451 -9.67 11.68 -13.08
N GLU A 452 -10.93 11.28 -13.05
CA GLU A 452 -11.50 10.30 -12.10
C GLU A 452 -12.31 9.24 -12.85
N CYS A 453 -12.43 8.04 -12.30
CA CYS A 453 -13.15 6.93 -12.92
C CYS A 453 -14.44 6.67 -12.15
N LEU A 454 -15.58 6.95 -12.79
CA LEU A 454 -16.89 6.58 -12.27
C LEU A 454 -17.24 5.16 -12.72
N MET A 455 -17.48 4.29 -11.76
CA MET A 455 -17.95 2.91 -11.92
C MET A 455 -19.36 2.79 -11.33
N PHE A 456 -20.24 2.00 -11.95
CA PHE A 456 -21.60 1.79 -11.48
C PHE A 456 -22.20 0.50 -12.03
N TRP A 457 -23.18 -0.08 -11.35
CA TRP A 457 -23.94 -1.20 -11.86
C TRP A 457 -25.28 -0.75 -12.45
N TYR A 458 -25.71 -1.37 -13.54
CA TYR A 458 -26.97 -1.06 -14.21
C TYR A 458 -27.71 -2.33 -14.65
N TYR A 459 -29.03 -2.22 -14.78
CA TYR A 459 -29.91 -3.31 -15.22
C TYR A 459 -30.86 -2.81 -16.30
N MET A 460 -30.89 -3.50 -17.44
CA MET A 460 -31.72 -3.17 -18.61
C MET A 460 -32.14 -4.46 -19.33
N GLU A 461 -33.29 -5.04 -18.98
CA GLU A 461 -33.81 -6.26 -19.63
C GLU A 461 -34.89 -5.93 -20.68
N GLY A 462 -34.70 -6.40 -21.91
CA GLY A 462 -35.69 -6.42 -22.98
C GLY A 462 -35.49 -5.38 -24.09
N SER A 463 -35.81 -5.76 -25.32
CA SER A 463 -35.47 -4.99 -26.55
C SER A 463 -36.04 -3.58 -26.64
N GLY A 464 -37.13 -3.28 -25.92
CA GLY A 464 -37.79 -1.96 -25.89
C GLY A 464 -37.69 -1.22 -24.56
N VAL A 465 -36.70 -1.54 -23.72
CA VAL A 465 -36.53 -0.93 -22.38
C VAL A 465 -36.26 0.58 -22.40
N GLY A 466 -35.56 1.05 -23.44
CA GLY A 466 -35.19 2.45 -23.58
C GLY A 466 -33.69 2.69 -23.62
N GLU A 467 -33.26 3.83 -23.12
CA GLU A 467 -31.86 4.28 -23.14
C GLU A 467 -31.43 4.81 -21.77
N LEU A 468 -30.27 4.38 -21.29
CA LEU A 468 -29.60 4.95 -20.12
C LEU A 468 -28.39 5.76 -20.59
N SER A 469 -28.22 6.97 -20.09
CA SER A 469 -27.10 7.85 -20.44
C SER A 469 -26.52 8.55 -19.21
N VAL A 470 -25.19 8.71 -19.19
CA VAL A 470 -24.46 9.44 -18.15
C VAL A 470 -23.84 10.69 -18.74
N TYR A 471 -24.02 11.82 -18.06
CA TYR A 471 -23.52 13.13 -18.49
C TYR A 471 -22.67 13.79 -17.41
N LEU A 472 -21.68 14.57 -17.84
CA LEU A 472 -20.94 15.52 -17.01
C LEU A 472 -21.52 16.91 -17.23
N GLN A 473 -21.82 17.61 -16.14
CA GLN A 473 -22.41 18.94 -16.15
C GLN A 473 -21.59 19.92 -15.32
N SER A 474 -21.15 21.02 -15.94
CA SER A 474 -20.45 22.11 -15.25
C SER A 474 -21.41 23.27 -14.92
N PRO A 475 -21.05 24.15 -13.96
CA PRO A 475 -21.84 25.34 -13.58
C PRO A 475 -22.19 26.26 -14.75
N GLU A 476 -21.39 26.26 -15.82
CA GLU A 476 -21.61 27.06 -17.03
C GLU A 476 -22.62 26.43 -18.03
N SER A 477 -23.35 25.39 -17.62
CA SER A 477 -24.40 24.71 -18.41
C SER A 477 -23.91 23.95 -19.65
N HIS A 478 -22.63 23.60 -19.73
CA HIS A 478 -22.14 22.64 -20.74
C HIS A 478 -22.43 21.22 -20.24
N ARG A 479 -23.33 20.50 -20.94
CA ARG A 479 -23.69 19.10 -20.66
C ARG A 479 -23.01 18.20 -21.69
N ASN A 480 -22.04 17.40 -21.26
CA ASN A 480 -21.33 16.45 -22.12
C ASN A 480 -21.83 15.03 -21.87
N GLN A 481 -22.22 14.29 -22.91
CA GLN A 481 -22.64 12.90 -22.79
C GLN A 481 -21.41 12.00 -22.80
N LEU A 482 -21.18 11.28 -21.71
CA LEU A 482 -19.99 10.47 -21.54
C LEU A 482 -20.24 8.98 -21.80
N TRP A 483 -21.46 8.47 -21.51
CA TRP A 483 -21.80 7.05 -21.65
C TRP A 483 -23.27 6.87 -22.08
N THR A 484 -23.56 5.81 -22.85
CA THR A 484 -24.94 5.40 -23.17
C THR A 484 -25.08 3.91 -23.50
N ARG A 485 -26.23 3.32 -23.15
CA ARG A 485 -26.67 1.99 -23.57
C ARG A 485 -28.16 1.99 -23.93
N ARG A 486 -28.54 1.17 -24.91
CA ARG A 486 -29.89 1.11 -25.49
C ARG A 486 -30.38 -0.33 -25.59
N GLY A 487 -31.68 -0.52 -25.34
CA GLY A 487 -32.33 -1.82 -25.55
C GLY A 487 -31.87 -2.88 -24.55
N ASP A 488 -32.03 -4.15 -24.94
CA ASP A 488 -31.76 -5.30 -24.07
C ASP A 488 -30.26 -5.43 -23.77
N GLN A 489 -29.91 -5.56 -22.49
CA GLN A 489 -28.55 -5.78 -22.00
C GLN A 489 -28.44 -7.11 -21.22
N GLY A 490 -29.51 -7.91 -21.23
CA GLY A 490 -29.58 -9.21 -20.55
C GLY A 490 -30.28 -9.15 -19.19
N LYS A 491 -30.24 -10.28 -18.48
CA LYS A 491 -30.98 -10.52 -17.23
C LYS A 491 -30.15 -10.36 -15.96
N HIS A 492 -28.92 -9.89 -16.10
CA HIS A 492 -27.97 -9.73 -15.00
C HIS A 492 -27.63 -8.25 -14.83
N TRP A 493 -27.21 -7.88 -13.64
CA TRP A 493 -26.57 -6.59 -13.40
C TRP A 493 -25.30 -6.51 -14.27
N ARG A 494 -25.14 -5.38 -14.94
CA ARG A 494 -24.01 -5.08 -15.81
C ARG A 494 -23.20 -3.94 -15.20
N HIS A 495 -21.90 -4.00 -15.39
CA HIS A 495 -21.00 -2.98 -14.91
C HIS A 495 -20.81 -1.90 -15.99
N GLY A 496 -20.98 -0.64 -15.61
CA GLY A 496 -20.74 0.55 -16.43
C GLY A 496 -19.59 1.36 -15.84
N ARG A 497 -18.76 1.94 -16.71
CA ARG A 497 -17.65 2.81 -16.29
C ARG A 497 -17.45 3.97 -17.25
N VAL A 498 -17.00 5.11 -16.71
CA VAL A 498 -16.79 6.34 -17.48
C VAL A 498 -15.80 7.29 -16.82
N THR A 499 -14.85 7.81 -17.60
CA THR A 499 -13.88 8.81 -17.12
C THR A 499 -14.53 10.19 -16.97
N LEU A 500 -14.44 10.73 -15.76
CA LEU A 500 -14.82 12.10 -15.41
C LEU A 500 -13.60 13.01 -15.55
N TYR A 501 -13.75 14.13 -16.26
CA TYR A 501 -12.67 15.07 -16.50
C TYR A 501 -13.19 16.50 -16.43
N SER A 502 -12.86 17.21 -15.36
CA SER A 502 -13.22 18.60 -15.10
C SER A 502 -12.20 19.26 -14.15
N PRO A 503 -10.95 19.50 -14.59
CA PRO A 503 -9.87 19.98 -13.72
C PRO A 503 -10.01 21.45 -13.27
N ASP A 504 -10.74 22.25 -14.04
CA ASP A 504 -10.80 23.71 -13.82
C ASP A 504 -12.07 24.16 -13.07
N THR A 505 -13.09 23.30 -13.01
CA THR A 505 -14.40 23.68 -12.45
C THR A 505 -15.04 22.53 -11.67
N PRO A 506 -15.79 22.82 -10.60
CA PRO A 506 -16.66 21.84 -9.97
C PRO A 506 -17.63 21.23 -10.99
N TYR A 507 -18.03 19.98 -10.78
CA TYR A 507 -18.87 19.26 -11.73
C TYR A 507 -20.00 18.49 -11.06
N GLN A 508 -21.00 18.08 -11.84
CA GLN A 508 -22.06 17.16 -11.43
C GLN A 508 -22.18 16.03 -12.45
N VAL A 509 -22.46 14.82 -11.97
CA VAL A 509 -22.78 13.67 -12.80
C VAL A 509 -24.29 13.53 -12.88
N VAL A 510 -24.82 13.37 -14.09
CA VAL A 510 -26.26 13.21 -14.35
C VAL A 510 -26.53 11.86 -15.01
N PHE A 511 -27.32 11.03 -14.33
CA PHE A 511 -27.86 9.79 -14.88
C PHE A 511 -29.25 10.08 -15.47
N GLU A 512 -29.44 9.83 -16.76
CA GLU A 512 -30.71 10.05 -17.49
C GLU A 512 -31.20 8.74 -18.10
N ALA A 513 -32.45 8.37 -17.82
CA ALA A 513 -33.17 7.29 -18.45
C ALA A 513 -34.22 7.85 -19.41
N MET A 514 -34.24 7.35 -20.65
CA MET A 514 -35.29 7.62 -21.63
C MET A 514 -36.16 6.37 -21.80
N VAL A 515 -37.47 6.55 -21.66
CA VAL A 515 -38.44 5.45 -21.71
C VAL A 515 -38.58 4.91 -23.13
N GLY A 516 -38.37 3.60 -23.30
CA GLY A 516 -38.54 2.89 -24.58
C GLY A 516 -40.00 2.67 -24.98
N ASP A 517 -40.20 1.97 -26.10
CA ASP A 517 -41.49 1.76 -26.75
C ASP A 517 -42.27 0.53 -26.23
N GLU A 518 -41.60 -0.38 -25.50
CA GLU A 518 -42.27 -1.51 -24.86
C GLU A 518 -42.75 -1.17 -23.44
N PRO A 519 -44.05 -1.38 -23.13
CA PRO A 519 -44.56 -1.16 -21.79
C PRO A 519 -43.97 -2.18 -20.80
N ARG A 520 -43.82 -1.77 -19.53
CA ARG A 520 -43.40 -2.62 -18.39
C ARG A 520 -41.91 -2.92 -18.25
N ARG A 521 -41.07 -2.25 -19.04
CA ARG A 521 -39.62 -2.34 -18.93
C ARG A 521 -39.06 -1.30 -17.96
N ASP A 522 -37.94 -1.61 -17.33
CA ASP A 522 -37.27 -0.69 -16.40
C ASP A 522 -35.77 -0.57 -16.62
N ILE A 523 -35.26 0.57 -16.17
CA ILE A 523 -33.84 0.86 -16.08
C ILE A 523 -33.53 1.08 -14.60
N ALA A 524 -32.56 0.34 -14.07
CA ALA A 524 -32.10 0.50 -12.71
C ALA A 524 -30.58 0.68 -12.65
N ILE A 525 -30.11 1.37 -11.61
CA ILE A 525 -28.70 1.51 -11.28
C ILE A 525 -28.47 1.16 -9.79
N ASP A 526 -27.28 0.65 -9.49
CA ASP A 526 -26.84 0.26 -8.16
C ASP A 526 -25.32 0.49 -8.02
N ASP A 527 -24.78 0.51 -6.79
CA ASP A 527 -23.34 0.55 -6.47
C ASP A 527 -22.50 1.57 -7.29
N LEU A 528 -22.65 2.88 -7.05
CA LEU A 528 -21.84 3.93 -7.68
C LEU A 528 -20.51 4.12 -6.95
N ILE A 529 -19.37 4.17 -7.65
CA ILE A 529 -18.03 4.36 -7.08
C ILE A 529 -17.24 5.35 -7.93
N VAL A 530 -16.49 6.27 -7.31
CA VAL A 530 -15.56 7.17 -7.99
C VAL A 530 -14.12 6.92 -7.50
N LEU A 531 -13.27 6.45 -8.40
CA LEU A 531 -11.84 6.22 -8.18
C LEU A 531 -10.99 7.36 -8.79
N ASN A 532 -9.78 7.56 -8.29
CA ASN A 532 -8.84 8.50 -8.90
C ASN A 532 -8.27 7.92 -10.20
N GLY A 533 -7.98 8.77 -11.19
CA GLY A 533 -7.44 8.37 -12.50
C GLY A 533 -8.53 8.01 -13.53
N ALA A 534 -8.15 7.88 -14.79
CA ALA A 534 -9.06 7.55 -15.87
C ALA A 534 -9.54 6.10 -15.82
N CYS A 535 -10.76 5.83 -16.31
CA CYS A 535 -11.25 4.46 -16.43
C CYS A 535 -10.51 3.67 -17.53
N PRO A 536 -10.27 2.35 -17.33
CA PRO A 536 -9.75 1.50 -18.38
C PRO A 536 -10.69 1.42 -19.59
N PRO A 537 -10.17 1.19 -20.81
CA PRO A 537 -10.98 1.16 -22.03
C PRO A 537 -11.93 -0.05 -22.06
N THR A 538 -12.98 0.04 -22.88
CA THR A 538 -13.97 -1.05 -23.03
C THR A 538 -13.33 -2.33 -23.56
N GLY A 539 -13.66 -3.48 -22.95
CA GLY A 539 -13.05 -4.76 -23.27
C GLY A 539 -11.60 -4.94 -22.80
N PHE A 540 -11.06 -4.01 -22.00
CA PHE A 540 -9.80 -4.21 -21.26
C PHE A 540 -10.06 -4.73 -19.85
N CYS A 541 -9.30 -5.73 -19.44
CA CYS A 541 -9.23 -6.23 -18.08
C CYS A 541 -7.86 -6.80 -17.76
N ASP A 542 -7.15 -6.14 -16.86
CA ASP A 542 -5.91 -6.59 -16.21
C ASP A 542 -6.18 -7.41 -14.93
N PHE A 543 -7.46 -7.61 -14.59
CA PHE A 543 -7.94 -8.32 -13.40
C PHE A 543 -7.42 -7.79 -12.05
N GLU A 544 -6.66 -6.71 -11.98
CA GLU A 544 -6.07 -6.21 -10.73
C GLU A 544 -7.07 -5.65 -9.70
N MET A 545 -8.29 -5.33 -10.15
CA MET A 545 -9.32 -4.71 -9.30
C MET A 545 -10.60 -5.56 -9.18
N ASP A 546 -11.04 -6.14 -10.29
CA ASP A 546 -12.24 -6.96 -10.45
C ASP A 546 -12.23 -7.63 -11.84
N PHE A 547 -13.37 -8.15 -12.31
CA PHE A 547 -13.51 -8.69 -13.67
C PHE A 547 -13.66 -7.62 -14.77
N CYS A 548 -13.42 -6.34 -14.48
CA CYS A 548 -13.38 -5.21 -15.41
C CYS A 548 -14.56 -5.14 -16.41
N GLY A 549 -15.75 -5.55 -15.98
CA GLY A 549 -16.97 -5.60 -16.80
C GLY A 549 -17.28 -6.93 -17.50
N TRP A 550 -16.41 -7.92 -17.36
CA TRP A 550 -16.71 -9.31 -17.71
C TRP A 550 -17.63 -9.94 -16.65
N VAL A 551 -18.64 -10.69 -17.09
CA VAL A 551 -19.67 -11.28 -16.23
C VAL A 551 -19.60 -12.80 -16.31
N ASN A 552 -19.58 -13.46 -15.16
CA ASN A 552 -19.76 -14.90 -15.08
C ASN A 552 -21.18 -15.29 -15.55
N ASN A 553 -21.26 -16.10 -16.60
CA ASN A 553 -22.52 -16.59 -17.13
C ASN A 553 -22.42 -18.09 -17.47
N PRO A 554 -22.20 -18.96 -16.48
CA PRO A 554 -21.91 -20.36 -16.74
C PRO A 554 -23.19 -21.14 -17.14
N PRO A 555 -23.07 -22.23 -17.93
CA PRO A 555 -24.22 -23.04 -18.34
C PRO A 555 -24.95 -23.71 -17.15
N SER A 556 -26.28 -23.74 -17.17
CA SER A 556 -27.10 -24.12 -16.00
C SER A 556 -26.93 -25.54 -15.43
N GLU A 557 -26.44 -26.52 -16.20
CA GLU A 557 -26.31 -27.92 -15.74
C GLU A 557 -24.86 -28.36 -15.42
N PHE A 558 -23.86 -27.72 -16.05
CA PHE A 558 -22.44 -28.11 -15.96
C PHE A 558 -21.51 -26.92 -15.66
N GLY A 559 -22.09 -25.78 -15.33
CA GLY A 559 -21.44 -24.51 -15.12
C GLY A 559 -20.69 -24.40 -13.79
N VAL A 560 -19.53 -23.77 -13.83
CA VAL A 560 -18.76 -23.28 -12.68
C VAL A 560 -18.36 -21.85 -13.01
N ASP A 561 -18.35 -20.97 -12.00
CA ASP A 561 -17.87 -19.60 -12.19
C ASP A 561 -16.35 -19.56 -12.33
N TRP A 562 -15.84 -18.54 -13.01
CA TRP A 562 -14.44 -18.14 -12.89
C TRP A 562 -14.22 -17.51 -11.51
N ASP A 563 -13.18 -17.96 -10.83
CA ASP A 563 -12.70 -17.35 -9.59
C ASP A 563 -11.74 -16.20 -9.91
N TRP A 564 -11.54 -15.32 -8.94
CA TRP A 564 -10.59 -14.21 -9.02
C TRP A 564 -9.59 -14.31 -7.86
N LEU A 565 -8.32 -14.62 -8.17
CA LEU A 565 -7.30 -14.98 -7.17
C LEU A 565 -5.95 -14.30 -7.45
N SER A 566 -5.08 -14.27 -6.44
CA SER A 566 -3.66 -13.90 -6.58
C SER A 566 -2.73 -15.06 -6.22
N GLY A 567 -1.47 -14.93 -6.62
CA GLY A 567 -0.41 -15.92 -6.35
C GLY A 567 -0.06 -16.09 -4.87
N VAL A 568 -0.47 -15.17 -3.98
CA VAL A 568 -0.27 -15.27 -2.52
C VAL A 568 -1.04 -16.44 -1.90
N ILE A 569 -2.19 -16.80 -2.47
CA ILE A 569 -2.96 -17.97 -1.99
C ILE A 569 -2.23 -19.21 -2.48
N GLY A 570 -1.25 -19.65 -1.71
CA GLY A 570 -0.51 -20.89 -1.96
C GLY A 570 -1.48 -22.06 -2.14
N GLY A 571 -1.50 -22.63 -3.34
CA GLY A 571 -2.40 -23.71 -3.71
C GLY A 571 -1.85 -24.53 -4.88
N GLN A 572 -2.21 -25.81 -4.93
CA GLN A 572 -1.88 -26.65 -6.09
C GLN A 572 -2.72 -26.18 -7.29
N PHE A 573 -2.08 -26.00 -8.46
CA PHE A 573 -2.70 -25.50 -9.71
C PHE A 573 -3.17 -24.04 -9.65
N VAL A 574 -2.34 -23.13 -9.11
CA VAL A 574 -2.59 -21.69 -9.13
C VAL A 574 -1.29 -21.01 -9.62
N PRO A 575 -1.35 -20.09 -10.60
CA PRO A 575 -0.20 -19.27 -10.98
C PRO A 575 0.44 -18.63 -9.75
N ARG A 576 1.78 -18.67 -9.68
CA ARG A 576 2.52 -18.08 -8.55
C ARG A 576 2.69 -16.58 -8.67
N ARG A 577 2.65 -16.10 -9.91
CA ARG A 577 2.78 -14.70 -10.26
C ARG A 577 1.70 -14.38 -11.27
N ASP A 578 1.07 -13.27 -11.02
CA ASP A 578 0.23 -12.54 -11.95
C ASP A 578 1.04 -12.05 -13.15
N HIS A 579 0.42 -11.89 -14.31
CA HIS A 579 1.11 -11.40 -15.50
C HIS A 579 1.24 -9.87 -15.48
N THR A 580 0.14 -9.17 -15.18
CA THR A 580 0.07 -7.69 -15.17
C THR A 580 1.17 -7.07 -14.31
N THR A 581 1.35 -7.61 -13.10
CA THR A 581 2.25 -7.07 -12.08
C THR A 581 3.57 -7.84 -11.92
N ASP A 582 3.73 -8.99 -12.61
CA ASP A 582 4.79 -10.00 -12.38
C ASP A 582 5.03 -10.28 -10.88
N SER A 583 3.96 -10.22 -10.08
CA SER A 583 4.01 -10.33 -8.64
C SER A 583 3.08 -11.43 -8.15
N SER A 584 3.35 -11.99 -6.97
CA SER A 584 2.37 -12.88 -6.33
C SER A 584 1.14 -12.15 -5.82
N LEU A 585 1.18 -10.80 -5.74
CA LEU A 585 0.11 -9.96 -5.19
C LEU A 585 -0.95 -9.59 -6.23
N GLY A 586 -0.57 -9.51 -7.50
CA GLY A 586 -1.50 -9.25 -8.61
C GLY A 586 -2.52 -10.36 -8.78
N HIS A 587 -3.60 -10.04 -9.48
CA HIS A 587 -4.79 -10.85 -9.53
C HIS A 587 -5.15 -11.22 -10.96
N PHE A 588 -5.54 -12.48 -11.12
CA PHE A 588 -5.97 -13.04 -12.40
C PHE A 588 -7.28 -13.82 -12.23
N ALA A 589 -8.01 -13.97 -13.33
CA ALA A 589 -9.17 -14.86 -13.36
C ALA A 589 -8.71 -16.32 -13.48
N ILE A 590 -9.29 -17.23 -12.70
CA ILE A 590 -8.90 -18.65 -12.69
C ILE A 590 -10.11 -19.57 -12.62
N PHE A 591 -10.13 -20.54 -13.51
CA PHE A 591 -11.01 -21.68 -13.49
C PHE A 591 -10.24 -22.87 -12.91
N LYS A 592 -10.63 -23.32 -11.71
CA LYS A 592 -10.01 -24.46 -11.03
C LYS A 592 -11.04 -25.52 -10.72
N VAL A 593 -10.71 -26.77 -11.03
CA VAL A 593 -11.58 -27.91 -10.71
C VAL A 593 -10.76 -29.02 -10.06
N SER A 594 -11.34 -29.65 -9.03
CA SER A 594 -10.73 -30.77 -8.32
C SER A 594 -11.77 -31.82 -7.94
N ASN A 595 -11.48 -33.10 -8.18
CA ASN A 595 -12.30 -34.26 -7.78
C ASN A 595 -13.78 -34.16 -8.19
N HIS A 596 -14.05 -33.91 -9.47
CA HIS A 596 -15.41 -33.76 -10.01
C HIS A 596 -15.84 -34.92 -10.91
N ASP A 597 -17.14 -35.21 -10.89
CA ASP A 597 -17.80 -36.16 -11.79
C ASP A 597 -18.45 -35.39 -12.97
N GLY A 598 -18.11 -35.76 -14.21
CA GLY A 598 -18.65 -35.19 -15.45
C GLY A 598 -17.86 -33.99 -15.99
N GLU A 599 -18.23 -33.49 -17.17
CA GLU A 599 -17.56 -32.31 -17.76
C GLU A 599 -18.00 -31.01 -17.06
N LYS A 600 -17.08 -30.05 -16.95
CA LYS A 600 -17.32 -28.73 -16.36
C LYS A 600 -16.96 -27.61 -17.31
N PHE A 601 -17.73 -26.52 -17.24
CA PHE A 601 -17.55 -25.35 -18.09
C PHE A 601 -17.60 -24.07 -17.26
N ALA A 602 -16.74 -23.11 -17.60
CA ALA A 602 -16.83 -21.75 -17.09
C ALA A 602 -16.90 -20.77 -18.26
N GLN A 603 -17.72 -19.72 -18.15
CA GLN A 603 -17.94 -18.73 -19.20
C GLN A 603 -17.88 -17.32 -18.63
N LEU A 604 -16.94 -16.52 -19.16
CA LEU A 604 -16.84 -15.07 -18.94
C LEU A 604 -17.37 -14.34 -20.16
N GLU A 605 -18.35 -13.46 -19.96
CA GLU A 605 -19.03 -12.71 -21.01
C GLU A 605 -18.69 -11.22 -20.90
N SER A 606 -18.13 -10.64 -21.96
CA SER A 606 -17.80 -9.21 -22.03
C SER A 606 -19.05 -8.31 -22.12
N GLU A 607 -18.83 -7.01 -21.95
CA GLU A 607 -19.85 -5.99 -22.22
C GLU A 607 -20.33 -6.00 -23.68
N THR A 608 -21.55 -5.51 -23.92
CA THR A 608 -22.08 -5.38 -25.28
C THR A 608 -21.34 -4.28 -26.03
N MET A 609 -20.81 -4.66 -27.20
CA MET A 609 -20.04 -3.80 -28.09
C MET A 609 -20.81 -3.58 -29.40
N GLU A 610 -20.68 -2.38 -29.97
CA GLU A 610 -21.21 -2.08 -31.32
C GLU A 610 -20.56 -2.97 -32.39
N ALA A 611 -21.18 -3.07 -33.57
CA ALA A 611 -20.64 -3.80 -34.72
C ALA A 611 -19.19 -3.41 -35.04
N VAL A 612 -18.40 -4.37 -35.54
CA VAL A 612 -17.00 -4.15 -35.87
C VAL A 612 -16.58 -4.98 -37.08
N ASP A 613 -16.03 -4.33 -38.10
CA ASP A 613 -15.62 -5.02 -39.33
C ASP A 613 -14.38 -5.91 -39.09
N ARG A 614 -13.49 -5.48 -38.18
CA ARG A 614 -12.29 -6.21 -37.73
C ARG A 614 -11.86 -5.73 -36.33
N ALA A 615 -11.54 -6.65 -35.45
CA ALA A 615 -11.01 -6.37 -34.12
C ALA A 615 -9.98 -7.43 -33.74
N CYS A 616 -9.04 -7.07 -32.88
CA CYS A 616 -8.09 -7.97 -32.27
C CYS A 616 -8.37 -8.13 -30.79
N LEU A 617 -8.43 -9.37 -30.33
CA LEU A 617 -8.50 -9.74 -28.94
C LEU A 617 -7.13 -10.28 -28.50
N GLU A 618 -6.48 -9.57 -27.58
CA GLU A 618 -5.26 -10.00 -26.89
C GLU A 618 -5.65 -10.63 -25.56
N ILE A 619 -5.09 -11.80 -25.24
CA ILE A 619 -5.35 -12.51 -23.98
C ILE A 619 -4.06 -13.15 -23.50
N TRP A 620 -3.73 -12.95 -22.22
CA TRP A 620 -2.74 -13.78 -21.53
C TRP A 620 -3.41 -14.92 -20.80
N HIS A 621 -2.85 -16.12 -20.91
CA HIS A 621 -3.40 -17.29 -20.22
C HIS A 621 -2.33 -18.27 -19.78
N GLN A 622 -2.68 -19.05 -18.76
CA GLN A 622 -1.83 -20.10 -18.23
C GLN A 622 -2.65 -21.32 -17.85
N ALA A 623 -2.14 -22.52 -18.13
CA ALA A 623 -2.79 -23.78 -17.74
C ALA A 623 -1.87 -24.65 -16.89
N GLN A 624 -2.41 -25.29 -15.84
CA GLN A 624 -1.64 -26.20 -14.98
C GLN A 624 -2.39 -27.52 -14.72
N MET A 625 -1.71 -28.66 -14.89
CA MET A 625 -2.32 -30.01 -14.84
C MET A 625 -1.36 -31.07 -14.29
N TRP A 626 -1.83 -32.32 -14.12
CA TRP A 626 -1.06 -33.42 -13.50
C TRP A 626 -0.25 -34.32 -14.46
N ILE A 627 -0.52 -34.34 -15.78
CA ILE A 627 0.08 -35.33 -16.70
C ILE A 627 0.99 -34.65 -17.73
N SER A 628 2.26 -35.08 -17.80
CA SER A 628 3.38 -34.27 -18.29
C SER A 628 3.82 -34.44 -19.75
N GLU A 629 3.10 -35.16 -20.63
CA GLU A 629 3.65 -35.48 -21.96
C GLU A 629 2.66 -35.48 -23.15
N ARG A 630 1.44 -34.94 -23.02
CA ARG A 630 0.50 -34.77 -24.14
C ARG A 630 -0.29 -33.45 -24.05
N PRO A 631 -0.71 -32.85 -25.19
CA PRO A 631 -1.65 -31.74 -25.17
C PRO A 631 -2.91 -32.18 -24.42
N SER A 632 -3.35 -31.35 -23.48
CA SER A 632 -4.49 -31.67 -22.62
C SER A 632 -5.82 -31.57 -23.37
N ASP A 633 -6.85 -32.22 -22.82
CA ASP A 633 -8.25 -32.05 -23.25
C ASP A 633 -8.92 -30.83 -22.55
N PHE A 634 -8.19 -30.10 -21.69
CA PHE A 634 -8.59 -28.79 -21.16
C PHE A 634 -8.46 -27.74 -22.25
N THR A 635 -9.52 -26.98 -22.48
CA THR A 635 -9.55 -26.03 -23.60
C THR A 635 -10.13 -24.68 -23.18
N LEU A 636 -9.54 -23.61 -23.72
CA LEU A 636 -10.10 -22.27 -23.72
C LEU A 636 -10.59 -21.99 -25.14
N THR A 637 -11.85 -21.58 -25.28
CA THR A 637 -12.48 -21.24 -26.56
C THR A 637 -13.06 -19.84 -26.49
N VAL A 638 -12.76 -19.03 -27.50
CA VAL A 638 -13.31 -17.68 -27.68
C VAL A 638 -14.50 -17.79 -28.64
N PHE A 639 -15.66 -17.29 -28.22
CA PHE A 639 -16.85 -17.17 -29.05
C PHE A 639 -17.26 -15.72 -29.25
N VAL A 640 -17.82 -15.43 -30.42
CA VAL A 640 -18.54 -14.18 -30.68
C VAL A 640 -20.05 -14.48 -30.63
N ASN A 641 -20.75 -13.76 -29.77
CA ASN A 641 -22.20 -13.83 -29.59
C ASN A 641 -22.86 -12.66 -30.31
N GLU A 642 -23.59 -12.96 -31.40
CA GLU A 642 -24.36 -11.98 -32.18
C GLU A 642 -25.83 -12.41 -32.29
N LEU A 643 -26.69 -11.53 -32.82
CA LEU A 643 -28.09 -11.84 -33.14
C LEU A 643 -28.26 -13.06 -34.06
N THR A 644 -27.25 -13.39 -34.87
CA THR A 644 -27.24 -14.56 -35.76
C THR A 644 -26.90 -15.88 -35.05
N GLY A 645 -26.48 -15.82 -33.78
CA GLY A 645 -26.11 -16.96 -32.95
C GLY A 645 -24.63 -16.96 -32.54
N LEU A 646 -24.31 -17.83 -31.58
CA LEU A 646 -22.98 -18.01 -31.03
C LEU A 646 -22.06 -18.78 -32.00
N HIS A 647 -20.87 -18.26 -32.30
CA HIS A 647 -19.89 -18.94 -33.16
C HIS A 647 -18.45 -18.85 -32.62
N PRO A 648 -17.65 -19.94 -32.68
CA PRO A 648 -16.28 -19.95 -32.18
C PRO A 648 -15.31 -19.30 -33.17
N VAL A 649 -14.39 -18.48 -32.67
CA VAL A 649 -13.36 -17.80 -33.48
C VAL A 649 -11.95 -18.30 -33.19
N TRP A 650 -11.69 -18.82 -31.99
CA TRP A 650 -10.38 -19.36 -31.61
C TRP A 650 -10.51 -20.40 -30.50
N ASN A 651 -9.59 -21.37 -30.48
CA ASN A 651 -9.44 -22.29 -29.38
C ASN A 651 -7.96 -22.65 -29.13
N THR A 652 -7.65 -22.95 -27.88
CA THR A 652 -6.35 -23.52 -27.49
C THR A 652 -6.54 -24.64 -26.47
N SER A 653 -5.55 -25.51 -26.37
CA SER A 653 -5.47 -26.54 -25.34
C SER A 653 -4.37 -26.24 -24.33
N GLY A 654 -4.59 -26.61 -23.07
CA GLY A 654 -3.63 -26.36 -22.00
C GLY A 654 -2.33 -27.17 -22.17
N PHE A 655 -1.19 -26.52 -22.01
CA PHE A 655 0.13 -27.14 -21.88
C PHE A 655 0.66 -26.91 -20.46
N MET A 656 1.41 -27.86 -19.88
CA MET A 656 2.12 -27.60 -18.62
C MET A 656 3.25 -26.60 -18.88
N ASN A 657 2.98 -25.32 -18.69
CA ASN A 657 3.98 -24.26 -18.73
C ASN A 657 3.81 -23.35 -17.52
N TYR A 658 4.90 -23.06 -16.82
CA TYR A 658 4.91 -22.13 -15.68
C TYR A 658 4.93 -20.67 -16.13
N THR A 659 4.80 -20.41 -17.44
CA THR A 659 4.82 -19.09 -18.05
C THR A 659 3.46 -18.75 -18.65
N TRP A 660 3.10 -17.47 -18.56
CA TRP A 660 1.93 -16.90 -19.22
C TRP A 660 2.14 -16.91 -20.74
N ILE A 661 1.08 -17.26 -21.46
CA ILE A 661 1.06 -17.36 -22.93
C ILE A 661 0.18 -16.23 -23.45
N HIS A 662 0.75 -15.41 -24.33
CA HIS A 662 0.02 -14.36 -25.03
C HIS A 662 -0.54 -14.90 -26.35
N ASP A 663 -1.84 -14.77 -26.53
CA ASP A 663 -2.51 -15.11 -27.79
C ASP A 663 -3.28 -13.91 -28.35
N ARG A 664 -3.28 -13.80 -29.67
CA ARG A 664 -3.97 -12.75 -30.44
C ARG A 664 -5.01 -13.37 -31.37
N VAL A 665 -6.24 -12.89 -31.29
CA VAL A 665 -7.39 -13.45 -32.01
C VAL A 665 -8.11 -12.36 -32.81
N ASP A 666 -8.05 -12.49 -34.13
CA ASP A 666 -8.87 -11.67 -35.03
C ASP A 666 -10.34 -12.12 -34.99
N TYR A 667 -11.25 -11.15 -34.89
CA TYR A 667 -12.67 -11.39 -35.05
C TYR A 667 -13.39 -10.23 -35.74
N SER A 668 -14.63 -10.48 -36.17
CA SER A 668 -15.50 -9.48 -36.79
C SER A 668 -16.94 -9.74 -36.37
N ALA A 669 -17.75 -8.69 -36.26
CA ALA A 669 -19.16 -8.76 -35.92
C ALA A 669 -19.98 -7.78 -36.75
N SER A 670 -21.02 -8.30 -37.40
CA SER A 670 -21.95 -7.57 -38.26
C SER A 670 -23.01 -6.75 -37.50
N GLY A 671 -23.17 -7.00 -36.20
CA GLY A 671 -24.11 -6.30 -35.33
C GLY A 671 -23.57 -6.09 -33.92
N PRO A 672 -24.39 -5.57 -32.99
CA PRO A 672 -24.06 -5.55 -31.57
C PRO A 672 -23.72 -6.97 -31.09
N HIS A 673 -22.59 -7.11 -30.39
CA HIS A 673 -22.01 -8.40 -30.08
C HIS A 673 -21.31 -8.42 -28.72
N GLN A 674 -20.99 -9.63 -28.26
CA GLN A 674 -20.19 -9.88 -27.06
C GLN A 674 -19.18 -10.98 -27.32
N ILE A 675 -18.04 -10.91 -26.65
CA ILE A 675 -17.04 -11.97 -26.58
C ILE A 675 -17.30 -12.85 -25.36
N ILE A 676 -17.28 -14.17 -25.55
CA ILE A 676 -17.39 -15.18 -24.49
C ILE A 676 -16.09 -15.99 -24.43
N LEU A 677 -15.42 -15.95 -23.27
CA LEU A 677 -14.27 -16.78 -22.94
C LEU A 677 -14.74 -18.02 -22.18
N GLN A 678 -14.69 -19.17 -22.84
CA GLN A 678 -15.17 -20.43 -22.27
C GLN A 678 -14.01 -21.38 -21.97
N ALA A 679 -13.83 -21.70 -20.68
CA ALA A 679 -12.97 -22.81 -20.27
C ALA A 679 -13.79 -24.10 -20.14
N ARG A 680 -13.17 -25.23 -20.50
CA ARG A 680 -13.76 -26.57 -20.44
C ARG A 680 -12.79 -27.54 -19.78
N SER A 681 -13.29 -28.25 -18.76
CA SER A 681 -12.63 -29.41 -18.14
C SER A 681 -13.36 -30.71 -18.53
N PRO A 682 -12.65 -31.73 -19.03
CA PRO A 682 -13.17 -33.09 -19.17
C PRO A 682 -13.50 -33.73 -17.81
N ASP A 683 -14.18 -34.87 -17.87
CA ASP A 683 -14.49 -35.71 -16.69
C ASP A 683 -13.21 -36.27 -16.04
N SER A 684 -13.16 -36.27 -14.70
CA SER A 684 -12.11 -36.91 -13.88
C SER A 684 -10.67 -36.41 -14.12
N GLN A 685 -10.48 -35.14 -14.49
CA GLN A 685 -9.15 -34.51 -14.63
C GLN A 685 -9.03 -33.25 -13.78
N ASP A 686 -8.10 -33.25 -12.82
CA ASP A 686 -7.78 -32.06 -12.02
C ASP A 686 -6.87 -31.12 -12.83
N GLY A 687 -7.16 -29.82 -12.75
CA GLY A 687 -6.38 -28.79 -13.41
C GLY A 687 -6.92 -27.39 -13.19
N SER A 688 -6.17 -26.42 -13.67
CA SER A 688 -6.56 -25.02 -13.69
C SER A 688 -6.28 -24.37 -15.03
N PHE A 689 -7.08 -23.34 -15.34
CA PHE A 689 -6.85 -22.41 -16.43
C PHE A 689 -6.96 -21.00 -15.86
N ALA A 690 -5.93 -20.19 -16.03
CA ALA A 690 -5.92 -18.80 -15.61
C ALA A 690 -5.91 -17.89 -16.83
N LEU A 691 -6.58 -16.76 -16.71
CA LEU A 691 -6.64 -15.67 -17.67
C LEU A 691 -6.15 -14.41 -16.97
N ASP A 692 -5.31 -13.67 -17.65
CA ASP A 692 -4.88 -12.36 -17.24
C ASP A 692 -4.78 -11.45 -18.46
N ASP A 693 -4.75 -10.13 -18.27
CA ASP A 693 -4.57 -9.14 -19.33
C ASP A 693 -5.37 -9.42 -20.62
N VAL A 694 -6.67 -9.20 -20.56
CA VAL A 694 -7.57 -9.29 -21.72
C VAL A 694 -7.77 -7.91 -22.32
N HIS A 695 -7.42 -7.72 -23.59
CA HIS A 695 -7.59 -6.43 -24.27
C HIS A 695 -8.24 -6.58 -25.65
N ILE A 696 -9.34 -5.85 -25.87
CA ILE A 696 -10.02 -5.79 -27.17
C ILE A 696 -9.68 -4.48 -27.89
N ILE A 697 -8.91 -4.61 -28.97
CA ILE A 697 -8.56 -3.50 -29.85
C ILE A 697 -9.50 -3.52 -31.06
N ARG A 698 -10.37 -2.51 -31.13
CA ARG A 698 -11.37 -2.37 -32.21
C ARG A 698 -10.75 -1.75 -33.47
N ASP A 699 -11.38 -2.02 -34.62
CA ASP A 699 -11.08 -1.46 -35.95
C ASP A 699 -9.68 -1.77 -36.52
N LYS A 700 -8.94 -2.68 -35.87
CA LYS A 700 -7.63 -3.18 -36.28
C LYS A 700 -7.62 -4.70 -36.30
N SER A 701 -6.92 -5.29 -37.27
CA SER A 701 -6.55 -6.71 -37.19
C SER A 701 -5.36 -6.91 -36.26
N CYS A 702 -5.22 -8.09 -35.67
CA CYS A 702 -4.06 -8.49 -34.88
C CYS A 702 -2.75 -8.35 -35.65
N ASP A 703 -2.78 -8.53 -36.97
CA ASP A 703 -1.64 -8.28 -37.85
C ASP A 703 -1.40 -6.78 -38.10
N ASP A 704 -2.44 -5.94 -38.07
CA ASP A 704 -2.32 -4.47 -38.19
C ASP A 704 -1.78 -3.82 -36.91
N ILE A 705 -1.81 -4.55 -35.78
CA ILE A 705 -1.20 -4.14 -34.51
C ILE A 705 0.34 -4.29 -34.57
N MET A 706 0.87 -4.97 -35.59
CA MET A 706 2.26 -4.76 -36.03
C MET A 706 2.34 -3.53 -36.94
N VAL A 707 2.76 -2.41 -36.34
CA VAL A 707 3.18 -1.14 -36.96
C VAL A 707 2.09 -0.39 -37.73
N THR A 708 1.40 0.55 -37.06
CA THR A 708 1.19 1.91 -37.61
C THR A 708 0.71 2.94 -36.57
N MET A 709 1.44 4.06 -36.56
CA MET A 709 1.26 5.30 -35.83
C MET A 709 -0.15 5.94 -35.98
N THR A 710 -0.71 6.53 -34.90
CA THR A 710 -1.46 7.82 -34.77
C THR A 710 -2.42 7.82 -33.54
N PRO A 711 -2.85 8.97 -32.95
CA PRO A 711 -2.11 10.13 -32.41
C PRO A 711 -2.59 10.52 -30.96
N ASN A 712 -1.69 10.66 -29.99
CA ASN A 712 -1.95 11.37 -28.72
C ASN A 712 -1.46 12.83 -28.80
N PRO A 713 -1.99 13.78 -28.01
CA PRO A 713 -1.75 15.21 -28.19
C PRO A 713 -0.31 15.59 -27.84
N ALA A 714 0.38 16.15 -28.85
CA ALA A 714 1.65 16.84 -28.81
C ALA A 714 2.77 16.22 -27.94
N THR A 715 3.17 14.99 -28.27
CA THR A 715 4.56 14.56 -28.10
C THR A 715 5.12 14.12 -29.44
N THR A 716 6.22 14.77 -29.78
CA THR A 716 6.86 14.83 -31.10
C THR A 716 7.29 13.46 -31.62
N THR A 717 6.80 13.13 -32.81
CA THR A 717 7.41 12.26 -33.82
C THR A 717 8.86 11.82 -33.54
N THR A 718 9.08 10.51 -33.41
CA THR A 718 10.24 9.83 -34.02
C THR A 718 9.73 9.30 -35.37
N THR A 719 9.49 10.19 -36.33
CA THR A 719 10.37 10.32 -37.51
C THR A 719 11.23 9.09 -37.73
N ALA A 720 11.03 8.41 -38.88
CA ALA A 720 12.14 7.77 -39.57
C ALA A 720 13.38 8.68 -39.47
N PRO A 721 14.57 8.11 -39.25
CA PRO A 721 15.67 8.81 -38.61
C PRO A 721 15.91 10.13 -39.35
N THR A 722 15.70 11.25 -38.64
CA THR A 722 15.80 12.60 -39.20
C THR A 722 17.18 12.87 -39.79
N SER A 723 18.17 12.10 -39.32
CA SER A 723 19.53 12.02 -39.84
C SER A 723 19.90 10.57 -40.16
N THR A 724 20.89 10.32 -41.01
CA THR A 724 21.43 8.95 -41.20
C THR A 724 22.14 8.40 -39.96
N MET A 725 22.18 9.13 -38.85
CA MET A 725 22.96 8.81 -37.65
C MET A 725 22.09 8.36 -36.47
N ASP A 726 20.76 8.53 -36.54
CA ASP A 726 19.86 8.12 -35.47
C ASP A 726 19.72 6.58 -35.47
N CYS A 727 19.72 5.95 -34.30
CA CYS A 727 19.60 4.50 -34.17
C CYS A 727 18.99 4.10 -32.82
N THR A 728 17.94 3.28 -32.89
CA THR A 728 17.25 2.65 -31.75
C THR A 728 17.66 1.18 -31.57
N PHE A 729 18.63 0.70 -32.36
CA PHE A 729 19.16 -0.68 -32.38
C PHE A 729 18.19 -1.86 -32.65
N GLU A 730 16.87 -1.62 -32.71
CA GLU A 730 15.82 -2.61 -33.03
C GLU A 730 16.01 -3.37 -34.35
N GLN A 731 16.66 -2.75 -35.32
CA GLN A 731 16.91 -3.34 -36.65
C GLN A 731 18.41 -3.61 -36.87
N GLY A 732 19.15 -3.80 -35.77
CA GLY A 732 20.60 -3.93 -35.75
C GLY A 732 21.30 -2.58 -35.67
N LEU A 733 22.56 -2.52 -36.09
CA LEU A 733 23.44 -1.35 -35.86
C LEU A 733 23.10 -0.10 -36.69
N CYS A 734 22.02 -0.08 -37.46
CA CYS A 734 21.68 1.02 -38.37
C CYS A 734 22.89 1.38 -39.29
N ASN A 735 23.38 2.64 -39.23
CA ASN A 735 24.61 3.08 -39.90
C ASN A 735 25.83 3.17 -38.96
N TRP A 736 25.67 2.74 -37.71
CA TRP A 736 26.76 2.63 -36.75
C TRP A 736 27.62 1.41 -37.09
N VAL A 737 28.94 1.58 -37.00
CA VAL A 737 29.93 0.59 -37.41
C VAL A 737 30.81 0.29 -36.22
N GLN A 738 31.00 -1.00 -35.95
CA GLN A 738 32.03 -1.47 -35.01
C GLN A 738 33.39 -1.18 -35.63
N GLU A 739 34.26 -0.49 -34.91
CA GLU A 739 35.63 -0.29 -35.38
C GLU A 739 36.38 -1.63 -35.40
N ALA A 740 37.52 -1.66 -36.08
CA ALA A 740 38.34 -2.88 -36.20
C ALA A 740 39.72 -2.73 -35.54
N ASP A 741 40.05 -1.51 -35.11
CA ASP A 741 41.31 -1.16 -34.45
C ASP A 741 41.20 -1.18 -32.91
N ASP A 742 40.05 -1.59 -32.38
CA ASP A 742 39.72 -1.75 -30.95
C ASP A 742 39.89 -3.21 -30.48
N ASP A 743 39.78 -3.43 -29.16
CA ASP A 743 40.11 -4.72 -28.55
C ASP A 743 38.95 -5.73 -28.66
N LEU A 744 37.71 -5.23 -28.71
CA LEU A 744 36.48 -6.02 -28.81
C LEU A 744 35.32 -5.20 -29.39
N ASN A 745 34.23 -5.87 -29.76
CA ASN A 745 33.04 -5.22 -30.29
C ASN A 745 31.94 -5.08 -29.22
N TRP A 746 31.08 -4.06 -29.37
CA TRP A 746 29.79 -4.01 -28.68
C TRP A 746 28.90 -5.19 -29.11
N THR A 747 28.08 -5.68 -28.20
CA THR A 747 27.15 -6.80 -28.46
C THR A 747 25.73 -6.28 -28.59
N LEU A 748 25.00 -6.68 -29.62
CA LEU A 748 23.56 -6.40 -29.71
C LEU A 748 22.84 -7.42 -28.80
N SER A 749 22.23 -6.95 -27.72
CA SER A 749 21.57 -7.79 -26.70
C SER A 749 20.12 -7.36 -26.49
N ASN A 750 19.35 -8.19 -25.80
CA ASN A 750 18.00 -7.91 -25.34
C ASN A 750 17.82 -8.42 -23.90
N GLY A 751 16.75 -7.99 -23.23
CA GLY A 751 16.50 -8.30 -21.82
C GLY A 751 16.23 -9.79 -21.50
N LEU A 752 16.20 -10.66 -22.51
CA LEU A 752 15.98 -12.11 -22.37
C LEU A 752 17.28 -12.93 -22.30
N GLN A 753 18.45 -12.34 -22.57
CA GLN A 753 19.74 -13.06 -22.64
C GLN A 753 20.63 -12.93 -21.39
N GLU A 754 20.25 -12.17 -20.37
CA GLU A 754 21.10 -11.89 -19.21
C GLU A 754 20.88 -12.89 -18.06
N ASP A 755 21.71 -13.94 -18.02
CA ASP A 755 21.69 -15.03 -17.03
C ASP A 755 22.99 -15.02 -16.17
N GLN A 756 23.46 -13.83 -15.78
CA GLN A 756 24.77 -13.60 -15.12
C GLN A 756 24.63 -12.61 -13.93
N PRO A 757 25.51 -12.67 -12.91
CA PRO A 757 25.38 -11.85 -11.69
C PRO A 757 25.39 -10.34 -11.99
N TRP A 758 24.57 -9.59 -11.23
CA TRP A 758 24.34 -8.13 -11.31
C TRP A 758 23.30 -7.61 -12.31
N ASP A 759 22.48 -8.50 -12.89
CA ASP A 759 21.30 -8.21 -13.74
C ASP A 759 21.48 -7.00 -14.68
N GLY A 760 21.96 -7.24 -15.91
CA GLY A 760 22.03 -6.22 -16.96
C GLY A 760 20.66 -5.61 -17.28
N PRO A 761 20.56 -4.65 -18.22
CA PRO A 761 19.28 -4.02 -18.55
C PRO A 761 18.20 -5.08 -18.85
N GLN A 762 17.17 -5.15 -18.00
CA GLN A 762 16.14 -6.19 -18.09
C GLN A 762 15.13 -5.93 -19.20
N TYR A 763 15.08 -4.71 -19.70
CA TYR A 763 14.21 -4.26 -20.78
C TYR A 763 14.95 -3.22 -21.62
N ASP A 764 14.56 -3.15 -22.88
CA ASP A 764 14.99 -2.14 -23.84
C ASP A 764 14.27 -0.81 -23.62
N HIS A 765 14.96 0.31 -23.82
CA HIS A 765 14.36 1.62 -23.59
C HIS A 765 13.38 2.02 -24.71
N THR A 766 13.71 1.72 -25.96
CA THR A 766 12.88 2.05 -27.13
C THR A 766 11.50 1.38 -27.06
N VAL A 767 11.47 0.07 -26.76
CA VAL A 767 10.25 -0.76 -26.75
C VAL A 767 9.63 -0.85 -25.36
N GLY A 768 10.41 -0.63 -24.30
CA GLY A 768 9.95 -0.71 -22.91
C GLY A 768 9.73 -2.14 -22.40
N ASN A 769 10.30 -3.15 -23.07
CA ASN A 769 10.13 -4.56 -22.69
C ASN A 769 11.40 -5.39 -22.97
N LYS A 770 11.39 -6.68 -22.63
CA LYS A 770 12.57 -7.57 -22.75
C LYS A 770 12.90 -7.99 -24.19
N GLU A 771 12.02 -7.72 -25.15
CA GLU A 771 12.16 -8.16 -26.55
C GLU A 771 12.93 -7.16 -27.43
N GLY A 772 12.94 -5.87 -27.06
CA GLY A 772 13.71 -4.83 -27.75
C GLY A 772 15.22 -5.00 -27.62
N PHE A 773 15.98 -4.31 -28.47
CA PHE A 773 17.41 -4.51 -28.65
C PHE A 773 18.22 -3.24 -28.37
N PHE A 774 19.26 -3.40 -27.56
CA PHE A 774 20.23 -2.35 -27.25
C PHE A 774 21.67 -2.85 -27.45
N LEU A 775 22.62 -1.92 -27.44
CA LEU A 775 24.04 -2.27 -27.44
C LEU A 775 24.55 -2.45 -26.02
N LEU A 776 25.15 -3.61 -25.75
CA LEU A 776 25.66 -4.02 -24.45
C LEU A 776 27.16 -4.30 -24.50
N LEU A 777 27.84 -3.90 -23.44
CA LEU A 777 29.21 -4.22 -23.12
C LEU A 777 29.27 -4.82 -21.72
N ASN A 778 29.73 -6.07 -21.64
CA ASN A 778 30.05 -6.70 -20.36
C ASN A 778 31.30 -6.03 -19.78
N GLY A 779 31.18 -5.58 -18.53
CA GLY A 779 32.21 -4.87 -17.81
C GLY A 779 33.44 -5.70 -17.47
N SER A 780 33.46 -7.03 -17.64
CA SER A 780 34.66 -7.84 -17.35
C SER A 780 35.65 -7.88 -18.53
N GLY A 781 36.86 -7.34 -18.32
CA GLY A 781 37.94 -7.33 -19.32
C GLY A 781 38.98 -8.45 -19.12
N SER A 782 39.68 -8.84 -20.20
CA SER A 782 40.82 -9.77 -20.11
C SER A 782 42.17 -9.05 -19.87
N LYS A 783 42.20 -7.73 -20.05
CA LYS A 783 43.29 -6.79 -19.80
C LYS A 783 42.72 -5.46 -19.30
N ASP A 784 43.58 -4.63 -18.73
CA ASP A 784 43.22 -3.27 -18.32
C ASP A 784 43.12 -2.35 -19.55
N ASP A 785 42.15 -1.44 -19.54
CA ASP A 785 41.77 -0.50 -20.62
C ASP A 785 41.42 -1.18 -21.97
N GLU A 786 40.73 -2.33 -21.94
CA GLU A 786 40.14 -2.90 -23.15
C GLU A 786 38.98 -2.03 -23.65
N ARG A 787 38.96 -1.74 -24.95
CA ARG A 787 38.00 -0.80 -25.55
C ARG A 787 37.08 -1.49 -26.54
N ALA A 788 35.79 -1.14 -26.45
CA ALA A 788 34.79 -1.42 -27.47
C ALA A 788 34.32 -0.10 -28.10
N VAL A 789 34.44 0.04 -29.42
CA VAL A 789 34.16 1.30 -30.11
C VAL A 789 33.11 1.09 -31.21
N VAL A 790 32.02 1.83 -31.10
CA VAL A 790 31.04 1.96 -32.18
C VAL A 790 31.01 3.40 -32.68
N SER A 791 31.07 3.59 -34.01
CA SER A 791 31.16 4.92 -34.62
C SER A 791 30.17 5.14 -35.76
N VAL A 792 29.88 6.41 -36.02
CA VAL A 792 29.12 6.83 -37.20
C VAL A 792 29.82 7.99 -37.91
N LEU A 793 29.78 7.98 -39.24
CA LEU A 793 30.31 9.07 -40.07
C LEU A 793 29.35 10.26 -40.03
N VAL A 794 29.88 11.45 -39.72
CA VAL A 794 29.10 12.68 -39.69
C VAL A 794 29.14 13.36 -41.06
N ILE A 795 27.97 13.55 -41.65
CA ILE A 795 27.76 14.28 -42.90
C ILE A 795 26.99 15.57 -42.59
N SER A 796 27.57 16.47 -41.77
CA SER A 796 26.97 17.77 -41.45
C SER A 796 27.89 18.94 -41.84
N LEU A 797 27.27 20.05 -42.27
CA LEU A 797 27.92 21.33 -42.57
C LEU A 797 27.87 22.31 -41.38
N SER A 798 27.18 21.96 -40.30
CA SER A 798 27.04 22.79 -39.09
C SER A 798 28.25 22.65 -38.16
N SER A 799 28.59 23.74 -37.46
CA SER A 799 29.58 23.73 -36.37
C SER A 799 28.99 23.32 -35.02
N GLN A 800 27.68 23.07 -34.95
CA GLN A 800 26.95 22.76 -33.72
C GLN A 800 25.95 21.62 -33.94
N ILE A 801 26.10 20.57 -33.13
CA ILE A 801 25.22 19.39 -33.14
C ILE A 801 24.83 19.02 -31.70
N CYS A 802 23.64 18.45 -31.55
CA CYS A 802 23.15 17.85 -30.32
C CYS A 802 23.12 16.33 -30.48
N VAL A 803 23.76 15.62 -29.57
CA VAL A 803 23.75 14.15 -29.51
C VAL A 803 22.95 13.75 -28.27
N GLY A 804 21.80 13.12 -28.47
CA GLY A 804 20.98 12.54 -27.40
C GLY A 804 21.07 11.02 -27.43
N PHE A 805 21.18 10.37 -26.28
CA PHE A 805 21.18 8.90 -26.17
C PHE A 805 20.76 8.47 -24.77
N TRP A 806 20.28 7.23 -24.65
CA TRP A 806 20.04 6.58 -23.38
C TRP A 806 21.19 5.64 -23.05
N TYR A 807 21.54 5.53 -21.78
CA TYR A 807 22.61 4.67 -21.32
C TYR A 807 22.25 4.01 -19.98
N TYR A 808 22.83 2.83 -19.75
CA TYR A 808 22.69 2.06 -18.52
C TYR A 808 24.07 1.64 -18.05
N MET A 809 24.38 1.84 -16.77
CA MET A 809 25.69 1.51 -16.21
C MET A 809 25.51 1.02 -14.77
N LEU A 810 25.46 -0.30 -14.56
CA LEU A 810 25.24 -0.88 -13.24
C LEU A 810 26.24 -1.99 -12.94
N GLY A 811 26.80 -1.97 -11.73
CA GLY A 811 27.60 -3.06 -11.19
C GLY A 811 28.69 -2.58 -10.23
N PRO A 812 29.31 -3.49 -9.47
CA PRO A 812 30.20 -3.12 -8.37
C PRO A 812 31.49 -2.44 -8.83
N SER A 813 31.86 -2.53 -10.10
CA SER A 813 33.07 -1.90 -10.63
C SER A 813 32.88 -1.63 -12.11
N VAL A 814 32.05 -0.67 -12.49
CA VAL A 814 31.89 -0.28 -13.90
C VAL A 814 33.03 0.67 -14.27
N SER A 815 33.69 0.47 -15.41
CA SER A 815 34.79 1.34 -15.83
C SER A 815 34.24 2.65 -16.42
N THR A 816 34.38 2.91 -17.71
CA THR A 816 33.98 4.21 -18.30
C THR A 816 33.20 4.06 -19.60
N LEU A 817 32.22 4.95 -19.79
CA LEU A 817 31.55 5.16 -21.08
C LEU A 817 31.86 6.57 -21.55
N ASP A 818 32.49 6.65 -22.72
CA ASP A 818 32.97 7.89 -23.31
C ASP A 818 32.27 8.17 -24.65
N LEU A 819 31.89 9.42 -24.86
CA LEU A 819 31.51 9.95 -26.17
C LEU A 819 32.66 10.80 -26.70
N LEU A 820 33.26 10.37 -27.81
CA LEU A 820 34.35 11.06 -28.48
C LEU A 820 33.93 11.59 -29.85
N VAL A 821 34.55 12.70 -30.24
CA VAL A 821 34.36 13.34 -31.53
C VAL A 821 35.70 13.37 -32.26
N GLN A 822 35.76 12.73 -33.43
CA GLN A 822 36.94 12.74 -34.27
C GLN A 822 36.83 13.83 -35.33
N THR A 823 37.76 14.79 -35.31
CA THR A 823 37.94 15.81 -36.34
C THR A 823 39.06 15.43 -37.32
N GLN A 824 39.36 16.28 -38.32
CA GLN A 824 40.49 16.03 -39.23
C GLN A 824 41.87 16.06 -38.55
N SER A 825 41.98 16.63 -37.35
CA SER A 825 43.25 16.91 -36.66
C SER A 825 43.36 16.38 -35.23
N SER A 826 42.24 16.06 -34.58
CA SER A 826 42.18 15.64 -33.18
C SER A 826 41.02 14.70 -32.92
N GLU A 827 41.10 13.94 -31.83
CA GLU A 827 40.00 13.19 -31.24
C GLU A 827 39.77 13.78 -29.86
N ASP A 828 38.56 14.29 -29.63
CA ASP A 828 38.22 15.08 -28.45
C ASP A 828 37.11 14.37 -27.65
N LEU A 829 37.34 14.19 -26.34
CA LEU A 829 36.35 13.64 -25.40
C LEU A 829 35.34 14.72 -25.03
N VAL A 830 34.05 14.48 -25.31
CA VAL A 830 32.98 15.48 -25.13
C VAL A 830 32.01 15.15 -24.00
N TRP A 831 31.87 13.88 -23.63
CA TRP A 831 31.08 13.43 -22.49
C TRP A 831 31.65 12.13 -21.94
N THR A 832 31.59 11.97 -20.61
CA THR A 832 32.07 10.75 -19.92
C THR A 832 31.26 10.45 -18.66
N ARG A 833 31.09 9.16 -18.36
CA ARG A 833 30.62 8.65 -17.08
C ARG A 833 31.51 7.51 -16.62
N ARG A 834 31.74 7.42 -15.31
CA ARG A 834 32.58 6.42 -14.67
C ARG A 834 31.85 5.80 -13.49
N GLY A 835 32.06 4.51 -13.26
CA GLY A 835 31.51 3.82 -12.11
C GLY A 835 30.02 3.49 -12.27
N THR A 836 29.46 2.87 -11.24
CA THR A 836 28.04 2.53 -11.23
C THR A 836 27.17 3.78 -11.23
N GLN A 837 26.05 3.72 -11.92
CA GLN A 837 25.02 4.75 -12.00
C GLN A 837 23.72 4.18 -11.41
N ASN A 838 22.59 4.85 -11.64
CA ASN A 838 21.27 4.36 -11.24
C ASN A 838 20.88 3.07 -12.00
N PRO A 839 20.06 2.19 -11.39
CA PRO A 839 19.59 0.94 -11.99
C PRO A 839 18.45 1.13 -13.00
N GLU A 840 18.40 2.31 -13.64
CA GLU A 840 17.41 2.68 -14.64
C GLU A 840 18.11 3.22 -15.89
N TRP A 841 17.40 3.27 -17.01
CA TRP A 841 17.91 3.93 -18.21
C TRP A 841 18.05 5.44 -17.96
N MET A 842 19.23 5.97 -18.23
CA MET A 842 19.58 7.37 -18.01
C MET A 842 19.69 8.11 -19.35
N ASN A 843 19.07 9.28 -19.47
CA ASN A 843 19.15 10.10 -20.68
C ASN A 843 20.35 11.06 -20.63
N ALA A 844 21.15 11.09 -21.69
CA ALA A 844 22.22 12.07 -21.89
C ALA A 844 21.98 12.90 -23.14
N GLN A 845 22.16 14.22 -23.04
CA GLN A 845 22.11 15.15 -24.18
C GLN A 845 23.34 16.05 -24.20
N VAL A 846 24.16 15.91 -25.24
CA VAL A 846 25.47 16.55 -25.34
C VAL A 846 25.50 17.53 -26.51
N THR A 847 25.72 18.81 -26.20
CA THR A 847 25.95 19.81 -27.24
C THR A 847 27.43 19.83 -27.64
N ILE A 848 27.71 19.60 -28.92
CA ILE A 848 29.06 19.63 -29.49
C ILE A 848 29.21 20.85 -30.38
N SER A 849 30.12 21.76 -30.02
CA SER A 849 30.41 23.00 -30.76
C SER A 849 31.79 22.95 -31.45
N MET A 850 31.94 22.07 -32.45
CA MET A 850 33.20 21.86 -33.17
C MET A 850 33.00 21.92 -34.70
N SER A 851 34.03 22.36 -35.43
CA SER A 851 34.03 22.39 -36.90
C SER A 851 34.76 21.18 -37.49
N ASN A 852 34.33 20.69 -38.67
CA ASN A 852 34.95 19.58 -39.40
C ASN A 852 34.92 18.24 -38.64
N ILE A 853 33.80 17.95 -37.98
CA ILE A 853 33.54 16.65 -37.35
C ILE A 853 33.47 15.58 -38.46
N LYS A 854 34.24 14.50 -38.29
CA LYS A 854 34.32 13.38 -39.22
C LYS A 854 33.54 12.17 -38.69
N GLN A 855 33.73 11.82 -37.42
CA GLN A 855 33.08 10.68 -36.76
C GLN A 855 32.67 11.03 -35.34
N ILE A 856 31.56 10.45 -34.90
CA ILE A 856 31.16 10.37 -33.49
C ILE A 856 31.38 8.93 -33.05
N LYS A 857 31.93 8.73 -31.85
CA LYS A 857 32.30 7.42 -31.32
C LYS A 857 31.79 7.25 -29.89
N PHE A 858 31.07 6.16 -29.63
CA PHE A 858 30.87 5.66 -28.28
C PHE A 858 31.96 4.65 -27.97
N THR A 859 32.73 4.90 -26.92
CA THR A 859 33.78 4.01 -26.45
C THR A 859 33.46 3.54 -25.05
N GLY A 860 33.23 2.25 -24.92
CA GLY A 860 33.08 1.60 -23.62
C GLY A 860 34.41 0.98 -23.23
N HIS A 861 34.85 1.25 -22.00
CA HIS A 861 36.07 0.69 -21.45
C HIS A 861 35.74 -0.41 -20.45
N ARG A 862 36.64 -1.38 -20.35
CA ARG A 862 36.63 -2.39 -19.30
C ARG A 862 38.05 -2.79 -18.92
N ASP A 863 38.20 -3.15 -17.66
CA ASP A 863 39.43 -3.52 -17.01
C ASP A 863 39.37 -4.97 -16.48
N THR A 864 40.50 -5.53 -16.04
CA THR A 864 40.53 -6.88 -15.45
C THR A 864 39.73 -7.00 -14.14
N ARG A 865 39.40 -5.87 -13.52
CA ARG A 865 38.71 -5.77 -12.22
C ARG A 865 37.30 -5.23 -12.33
N SER A 866 36.86 -4.80 -13.52
CA SER A 866 35.53 -4.25 -13.69
C SER A 866 34.47 -5.35 -13.79
N GLN A 867 33.32 -5.09 -13.20
CA GLN A 867 32.18 -5.98 -13.07
C GLN A 867 30.91 -5.15 -13.13
N GLY A 868 29.95 -5.62 -13.93
CA GLY A 868 28.74 -4.88 -14.28
C GLY A 868 28.54 -4.80 -15.79
N PHE A 869 27.65 -3.91 -16.19
CA PHE A 869 27.23 -3.74 -17.58
C PHE A 869 27.26 -2.27 -17.96
N ILE A 870 27.62 -2.00 -19.21
CA ILE A 870 27.44 -0.71 -19.87
C ILE A 870 26.55 -0.96 -21.08
N ALA A 871 25.42 -0.27 -21.18
CA ALA A 871 24.55 -0.34 -22.35
C ALA A 871 24.22 1.05 -22.89
N ILE A 872 23.93 1.13 -24.18
CA ILE A 872 23.47 2.34 -24.87
C ILE A 872 22.29 2.01 -25.78
N ASP A 873 21.33 2.93 -25.83
CA ASP A 873 20.15 2.83 -26.69
C ASP A 873 19.69 4.23 -27.18
N ASP A 874 18.78 4.27 -28.16
CA ASP A 874 18.04 5.45 -28.60
C ASP A 874 18.94 6.66 -28.95
N VAL A 875 19.95 6.42 -29.79
CA VAL A 875 20.89 7.45 -30.21
C VAL A 875 20.25 8.37 -31.25
N THR A 876 20.32 9.67 -31.02
CA THR A 876 19.83 10.71 -31.92
C THR A 876 20.87 11.80 -32.13
N VAL A 877 21.06 12.25 -33.37
CA VAL A 877 22.00 13.33 -33.71
C VAL A 877 21.29 14.39 -34.53
N ARG A 878 21.16 15.59 -33.96
CA ARG A 878 20.40 16.71 -34.53
C ARG A 878 21.29 17.94 -34.70
N GLU A 879 20.98 18.81 -35.65
CA GLU A 879 21.69 20.09 -35.81
C GLU A 879 21.22 21.11 -34.76
N GLY A 880 22.15 21.85 -34.14
CA GLY A 880 21.86 22.87 -33.13
C GLY A 880 22.19 22.45 -31.70
N PHE A 881 21.65 23.17 -30.73
CA PHE A 881 21.83 22.94 -29.29
C PHE A 881 20.79 21.96 -28.74
N CYS A 882 21.15 21.21 -27.70
CA CYS A 882 20.19 20.38 -26.97
C CYS A 882 19.21 21.24 -26.15
N SER A 883 17.95 20.81 -26.04
CA SER A 883 16.88 21.51 -25.31
C SER A 883 16.52 20.69 -24.06
N SER A 884 17.19 20.92 -22.93
CA SER A 884 16.85 20.21 -21.68
C SER A 884 15.54 20.75 -21.10
N GLN A 885 14.58 19.88 -20.76
CA GLN A 885 13.28 20.29 -20.20
C GLN A 885 13.21 20.26 -18.66
N ASN A 886 14.10 19.55 -17.95
CA ASN A 886 13.94 19.34 -16.49
C ASN A 886 15.16 19.67 -15.60
N VAL A 887 16.37 19.84 -16.16
CA VAL A 887 17.58 20.19 -15.39
C VAL A 887 18.34 21.33 -16.08
N CYS A 888 18.78 22.31 -15.29
CA CYS A 888 19.63 23.40 -15.73
C CYS A 888 21.11 23.10 -15.44
N GLY A 889 21.83 22.57 -16.44
CA GLY A 889 23.27 22.32 -16.40
C GLY A 889 24.13 23.45 -17.00
N PHE A 890 23.55 24.63 -17.28
CA PHE A 890 24.26 25.81 -17.84
C PHE A 890 25.05 25.62 -19.17
N ASP A 891 24.96 24.48 -19.84
CA ASP A 891 25.72 24.18 -21.07
C ASP A 891 25.27 24.91 -22.33
N SER A 892 23.99 25.25 -22.42
CA SER A 892 23.41 25.98 -23.54
C SER A 892 23.36 27.48 -23.25
N ASP A 893 22.83 27.85 -22.09
CA ASP A 893 22.66 29.24 -21.64
C ASP A 893 22.72 29.36 -20.10
N MET A 894 22.10 30.40 -19.53
CA MET A 894 22.03 30.64 -18.07
C MET A 894 20.73 30.11 -17.46
N CYS A 895 19.87 29.41 -18.21
CA CYS A 895 18.54 28.93 -17.82
C CYS A 895 17.62 30.03 -17.24
N GLY A 896 17.75 31.25 -17.74
CA GLY A 896 17.01 32.41 -17.22
C GLY A 896 17.50 32.93 -15.86
N PHE A 897 18.64 32.45 -15.34
CA PHE A 897 19.24 33.00 -14.13
C PHE A 897 19.83 34.39 -14.39
N GLU A 898 19.63 35.28 -13.43
CA GLU A 898 20.09 36.66 -13.51
C GLU A 898 21.05 37.02 -12.38
N ASN A 899 22.05 37.84 -12.68
CA ASN A 899 22.93 38.41 -11.66
C ASN A 899 22.22 39.58 -10.98
N ASP A 900 22.29 39.65 -9.65
CA ASP A 900 21.90 40.87 -8.96
C ASP A 900 22.85 42.02 -9.30
N VAL A 901 22.30 43.10 -9.83
CA VAL A 901 23.04 44.31 -10.20
C VAL A 901 23.42 45.20 -9.00
N SER A 902 22.88 44.91 -7.81
CA SER A 902 23.12 45.68 -6.58
C SER A 902 24.52 45.43 -5.97
N HIS A 903 25.16 44.33 -6.35
CA HIS A 903 26.45 43.91 -5.81
C HIS A 903 27.61 44.03 -6.82
N LYS A 904 28.85 44.14 -6.31
CA LYS A 904 30.06 44.28 -7.13
C LYS A 904 30.53 42.96 -7.74
N GLY A 905 30.38 41.85 -7.01
CA GLY A 905 30.72 40.52 -7.49
C GLY A 905 29.68 40.01 -8.50
N ARG A 906 30.11 39.27 -9.51
CA ARG A 906 29.22 38.70 -10.54
C ARG A 906 29.49 37.22 -10.73
N TRP A 907 28.43 36.44 -10.81
CA TRP A 907 28.45 35.09 -11.34
C TRP A 907 28.63 35.13 -12.85
N GLY A 908 29.54 34.31 -13.34
CA GLY A 908 29.85 34.14 -14.74
C GLY A 908 29.80 32.68 -15.13
N ARG A 909 29.17 32.43 -16.27
CA ARG A 909 29.22 31.13 -16.95
C ARG A 909 30.62 30.90 -17.49
N ARG A 910 31.27 29.81 -17.09
CA ARG A 910 32.61 29.44 -17.53
C ARG A 910 32.62 28.05 -18.14
N ARG A 911 33.40 27.91 -19.21
CA ARG A 911 33.64 26.61 -19.83
C ARG A 911 34.52 25.76 -18.92
N GLY A 912 34.24 24.47 -18.86
CA GLY A 912 35.08 23.48 -18.21
C GLY A 912 36.53 23.51 -18.71
N THR A 913 37.44 23.07 -17.85
CA THR A 913 38.86 22.87 -18.20
C THR A 913 39.27 21.45 -17.81
N LYS A 914 40.47 21.03 -18.21
CA LYS A 914 41.02 19.72 -17.83
C LYS A 914 41.11 19.50 -16.31
N HIS A 915 41.22 20.58 -15.53
CA HIS A 915 41.32 20.52 -14.07
C HIS A 915 40.00 20.87 -13.36
N ASP A 916 39.14 21.61 -14.05
CA ASP A 916 37.84 22.06 -13.55
C ASP A 916 36.77 21.65 -14.56
N VAL A 917 36.47 20.35 -14.62
CA VAL A 917 35.44 19.82 -15.51
C VAL A 917 34.05 20.22 -15.03
N ASP A 918 33.12 20.41 -15.97
CA ASP A 918 31.70 20.59 -15.64
C ASP A 918 31.11 19.27 -15.12
N HIS A 919 30.03 19.34 -14.34
CA HIS A 919 29.39 18.15 -13.79
C HIS A 919 28.46 17.49 -14.82
N THR A 920 27.74 18.28 -15.61
CA THR A 920 26.73 17.83 -16.58
C THR A 920 27.32 16.86 -17.60
N TYR A 921 28.46 17.17 -18.21
CA TYR A 921 29.14 16.30 -19.17
C TYR A 921 30.34 15.55 -18.57
N GLY A 922 30.83 15.96 -17.41
CA GLY A 922 32.04 15.39 -16.79
C GLY A 922 33.32 15.76 -17.54
N THR A 923 33.29 16.74 -18.45
CA THR A 923 34.42 17.09 -19.32
C THR A 923 34.67 18.60 -19.39
N ALA A 924 35.68 18.99 -20.15
CA ALA A 924 35.95 20.39 -20.47
C ALA A 924 35.00 20.97 -21.54
N ASN A 925 34.13 20.14 -22.14
CA ASN A 925 33.20 20.59 -23.17
C ASN A 925 32.04 21.40 -22.58
N GLY A 926 31.61 21.09 -21.35
CA GLY A 926 30.48 21.72 -20.69
C GLY A 926 30.79 23.06 -20.01
N PHE A 927 29.78 23.61 -19.33
CA PHE A 927 29.84 24.91 -18.67
C PHE A 927 29.19 24.86 -17.29
N TYR A 928 29.82 25.52 -16.32
CA TYR A 928 29.26 25.71 -14.99
C TYR A 928 29.21 27.19 -14.64
N MET A 929 28.51 27.52 -13.55
CA MET A 929 28.44 28.87 -13.01
C MET A 929 29.50 29.07 -11.93
N THR A 930 30.26 30.16 -12.02
CA THR A 930 31.25 30.50 -10.99
C THR A 930 31.39 32.00 -10.77
N VAL A 931 31.81 32.40 -9.58
CA VAL A 931 32.03 33.81 -9.26
C VAL A 931 33.25 34.34 -10.01
N ASN A 932 33.09 35.45 -10.72
CA ASN A 932 34.18 36.12 -11.39
C ASN A 932 35.12 36.77 -10.39
N ILE A 933 36.34 36.24 -10.30
CA ILE A 933 37.42 36.80 -9.48
C ILE A 933 37.90 38.11 -10.12
N SER A 934 37.81 39.21 -9.38
CA SER A 934 38.41 40.50 -9.72
C SER A 934 39.68 40.72 -8.88
N ASP A 935 40.68 41.44 -9.39
CA ASP A 935 41.94 41.81 -8.65
C ASP A 935 41.67 42.82 -7.50
N SER A 936 40.45 42.86 -6.99
CA SER A 936 39.96 43.75 -5.95
C SER A 936 40.56 43.40 -4.59
N ALA A 937 41.07 44.39 -3.87
CA ALA A 937 41.63 44.21 -2.53
C ALA A 937 40.57 43.96 -1.43
N GLN A 938 39.28 43.87 -1.77
CA GLN A 938 38.15 43.71 -0.85
C GLN A 938 37.36 42.42 -1.14
N SER A 939 36.76 41.82 -0.11
CA SER A 939 35.83 40.69 -0.27
C SER A 939 34.61 41.10 -1.09
N GLU A 940 34.24 40.30 -2.10
CA GLU A 940 33.12 40.58 -2.99
C GLU A 940 31.98 39.61 -2.76
N VAL A 941 30.75 40.14 -2.72
CA VAL A 941 29.52 39.35 -2.65
C VAL A 941 28.93 39.26 -4.05
N ALA A 942 28.51 38.07 -4.47
CA ALA A 942 27.82 37.83 -5.74
C ALA A 942 26.51 37.09 -5.46
N GLN A 943 25.41 37.51 -6.10
CA GLN A 943 24.11 36.88 -5.99
C GLN A 943 23.59 36.47 -7.37
N LEU A 944 23.13 35.23 -7.46
CA LEU A 944 22.50 34.68 -8.65
C LEU A 944 21.06 34.33 -8.32
N LEU A 945 20.11 34.90 -9.06
CA LEU A 945 18.69 34.66 -8.90
C LEU A 945 18.21 33.65 -9.94
N THR A 946 17.39 32.69 -9.51
CA THR A 946 16.64 31.81 -10.41
C THR A 946 15.59 32.61 -11.21
N PRO A 947 14.90 31.98 -12.18
CA PRO A 947 13.58 32.45 -12.61
C PRO A 947 12.60 32.55 -11.43
N GLN A 948 11.55 33.37 -11.59
CA GLN A 948 10.56 33.58 -10.53
C GLN A 948 9.66 32.35 -10.39
N PHE A 949 9.57 31.80 -9.17
CA PHE A 949 8.64 30.72 -8.83
C PHE A 949 7.29 31.29 -8.34
N THR A 950 6.21 30.52 -8.58
CA THR A 950 4.86 30.81 -8.06
C THR A 950 4.73 30.39 -6.59
N SER A 951 3.66 30.81 -5.91
CA SER A 951 3.42 30.40 -4.52
C SER A 951 3.25 28.88 -4.43
N SER A 952 4.06 28.23 -3.59
CA SER A 952 4.02 26.79 -3.33
C SER A 952 4.07 26.54 -1.82
N ALA A 953 3.40 25.47 -1.36
CA ALA A 953 3.41 25.06 0.04
C ALA A 953 4.83 24.68 0.48
N GLU A 954 5.46 23.72 -0.21
CA GLU A 954 6.87 23.33 -0.06
C GLU A 954 7.38 22.77 -1.41
N MET A 955 8.64 23.06 -1.77
CA MET A 955 9.33 22.48 -2.93
C MET A 955 10.78 22.18 -2.59
N CYS A 956 11.37 21.19 -3.26
CA CYS A 956 12.76 20.80 -3.01
C CYS A 956 13.66 21.22 -4.16
N VAL A 957 14.70 21.98 -3.82
CA VAL A 957 15.72 22.47 -4.75
C VAL A 957 16.97 21.61 -4.61
N ARG A 958 17.44 21.02 -5.72
CA ARG A 958 18.68 20.26 -5.80
C ARG A 958 19.68 20.97 -6.69
N PHE A 959 20.95 21.01 -6.28
CA PHE A 959 22.04 21.56 -7.10
C PHE A 959 23.39 20.93 -6.74
N TRP A 960 24.30 20.91 -7.70
CA TRP A 960 25.69 20.52 -7.50
C TRP A 960 26.56 21.74 -7.28
N TYR A 961 27.57 21.61 -6.43
CA TYR A 961 28.45 22.71 -6.10
C TYR A 961 29.88 22.24 -5.78
N TRP A 962 30.85 23.14 -5.96
CA TRP A 962 32.26 22.89 -5.66
C TRP A 962 32.84 24.09 -4.89
N LEU A 963 33.30 23.82 -3.66
CA LEU A 963 34.08 24.76 -2.86
C LEU A 963 35.52 24.27 -2.72
N SER A 964 36.48 25.10 -3.10
CA SER A 964 37.91 24.73 -3.01
C SER A 964 38.45 24.86 -1.59
N ALA A 965 39.27 23.87 -1.22
CA ALA A 965 39.90 23.63 0.09
C ALA A 965 40.67 24.80 0.71
N GLU A 966 41.15 25.76 -0.10
CA GLU A 966 42.06 26.80 0.36
C GLU A 966 41.39 28.15 0.65
N SER A 967 40.05 28.23 0.54
CA SER A 967 39.34 29.51 0.56
C SER A 967 38.32 29.66 1.68
N SER A 968 38.31 30.81 2.35
CA SER A 968 37.22 31.21 3.28
C SER A 968 35.94 31.64 2.54
N ASN A 969 35.77 31.16 1.30
CA ASN A 969 34.60 31.44 0.49
C ASN A 969 33.38 30.78 1.11
N THR A 970 32.22 31.43 0.94
CA THR A 970 30.95 30.96 1.50
C THR A 970 29.92 30.88 0.38
N LEU A 971 29.11 29.82 0.35
CA LEU A 971 27.91 29.71 -0.49
C LEU A 971 26.70 29.56 0.41
N ALA A 972 25.64 30.31 0.14
CA ALA A 972 24.38 30.24 0.86
C ALA A 972 23.18 30.30 -0.09
N VAL A 973 22.09 29.63 0.30
CA VAL A 973 20.81 29.64 -0.39
C VAL A 973 19.78 30.41 0.43
N HIS A 974 19.14 31.38 -0.22
CA HIS A 974 18.14 32.25 0.39
C HIS A 974 16.85 32.26 -0.44
N VAL A 975 15.78 32.73 0.18
CA VAL A 975 14.54 33.10 -0.50
C VAL A 975 14.44 34.62 -0.55
N LEU A 976 14.14 35.17 -1.73
CA LEU A 976 13.91 36.60 -1.94
C LEU A 976 12.45 36.84 -2.31
N ARG A 977 11.74 37.60 -1.46
CA ARG A 977 10.33 37.98 -1.65
C ARG A 977 10.23 39.46 -2.02
N ASN A 978 9.38 39.80 -2.98
CA ASN A 978 9.06 41.17 -3.38
C ASN A 978 10.27 42.08 -3.74
N ALA A 979 11.46 41.52 -3.98
CA ALA A 979 12.69 42.22 -4.39
C ALA A 979 13.23 43.32 -3.43
N VAL A 980 12.96 43.24 -2.12
CA VAL A 980 13.41 44.27 -1.15
C VAL A 980 14.36 43.76 -0.05
N GLU A 981 14.20 42.52 0.45
CA GLU A 981 15.05 42.00 1.53
C GLU A 981 15.21 40.47 1.44
N LEU A 982 16.43 39.97 1.70
CA LEU A 982 16.75 38.52 1.73
C LEU A 982 16.33 37.94 3.07
N ASP A 983 15.60 36.83 3.04
CA ASP A 983 15.30 36.04 4.23
C ASP A 983 16.58 35.41 4.81
N GLU A 984 16.49 34.81 6.01
CA GLU A 984 17.59 34.05 6.60
C GLU A 984 18.08 32.93 5.66
N ALA A 985 19.37 32.58 5.75
CA ALA A 985 19.94 31.51 4.94
C ALA A 985 19.27 30.19 5.29
N LEU A 986 18.62 29.56 4.30
CA LEU A 986 18.04 28.22 4.46
C LEU A 986 19.14 27.15 4.49
N TRP A 987 20.21 27.41 3.75
CA TRP A 987 21.40 26.57 3.67
C TRP A 987 22.65 27.44 3.52
N GLN A 988 23.77 27.06 4.14
CA GLN A 988 25.04 27.78 4.04
C GLN A 988 26.23 26.85 4.29
N ARG A 989 27.30 26.98 3.47
CA ARG A 989 28.58 26.28 3.67
C ARG A 989 29.76 27.24 3.57
N HIS A 990 30.78 26.96 4.36
CA HIS A 990 32.08 27.66 4.38
C HIS A 990 33.17 26.71 3.87
N GLY A 991 34.20 27.23 3.21
CA GLY A 991 35.19 26.44 2.46
C GLY A 991 35.90 25.31 3.22
N ALA A 992 35.32 24.12 3.10
CA ALA A 992 35.94 22.82 3.39
C ALA A 992 36.56 22.24 2.10
N PRO A 993 37.47 21.24 2.19
CA PRO A 993 38.05 20.61 1.02
C PRO A 993 37.01 19.73 0.34
N SER A 994 36.45 20.17 -0.80
CA SER A 994 35.82 19.22 -1.71
C SER A 994 36.87 18.71 -2.71
N ALA A 995 36.96 17.39 -2.86
CA ALA A 995 37.79 16.73 -3.87
C ALA A 995 37.17 16.81 -5.28
N GLY A 996 35.93 17.28 -5.39
CA GLY A 996 35.16 17.43 -6.62
C GLY A 996 33.81 18.10 -6.39
N TRP A 997 32.85 17.77 -7.24
CA TRP A 997 31.46 18.20 -7.15
C TRP A 997 30.73 17.48 -6.01
N GLU A 998 29.94 18.22 -5.23
CA GLU A 998 29.08 17.72 -4.16
C GLU A 998 27.63 18.14 -4.43
N VAL A 999 26.66 17.41 -3.87
CA VAL A 999 25.22 17.70 -4.02
C VAL A 999 24.64 18.30 -2.73
N ALA A 1000 23.65 19.18 -2.87
CA ALA A 1000 22.85 19.67 -1.74
C ALA A 1000 21.36 19.73 -2.14
N GLU A 1001 20.50 19.45 -1.17
CA GLU A 1001 19.05 19.61 -1.31
C GLU A 1001 18.50 20.58 -0.25
N VAL A 1002 17.63 21.51 -0.67
CA VAL A 1002 17.11 22.58 0.18
C VAL A 1002 15.61 22.72 0.00
N THR A 1003 14.85 22.49 1.07
CA THR A 1003 13.40 22.75 1.08
C THR A 1003 13.16 24.25 1.09
N VAL A 1004 12.43 24.74 0.10
CA VAL A 1004 12.03 26.15 -0.02
C VAL A 1004 10.51 26.26 -0.08
N SER A 1005 9.97 27.26 0.60
CA SER A 1005 8.54 27.53 0.63
C SER A 1005 8.27 29.02 0.68
N SER A 1006 7.19 29.44 0.01
CA SER A 1006 6.76 30.83 0.07
C SER A 1006 5.29 30.97 -0.31
N PRO A 1007 4.50 31.71 0.51
CA PRO A 1007 3.09 31.98 0.23
C PRO A 1007 2.88 32.98 -0.93
N THR A 1008 3.96 33.56 -1.45
CA THR A 1008 3.93 34.56 -2.54
C THR A 1008 5.06 34.29 -3.53
N LYS A 1009 5.00 34.88 -4.72
CA LYS A 1009 6.04 34.73 -5.75
C LYS A 1009 7.43 35.10 -5.20
N TYR A 1010 8.42 34.29 -5.51
CA TYR A 1010 9.75 34.39 -4.91
C TYR A 1010 10.84 33.92 -5.86
N TYR A 1011 12.08 34.23 -5.49
CA TYR A 1011 13.29 33.75 -6.14
C TYR A 1011 14.09 32.91 -5.15
N VAL A 1012 14.72 31.86 -5.64
CA VAL A 1012 15.80 31.19 -4.91
C VAL A 1012 17.10 31.93 -5.27
N VAL A 1013 17.87 32.31 -4.26
CA VAL A 1013 19.06 33.14 -4.43
C VAL A 1013 20.30 32.41 -3.96
N PHE A 1014 21.23 32.18 -4.88
CA PHE A 1014 22.57 31.67 -4.57
C PHE A 1014 23.50 32.83 -4.28
N ARG A 1015 23.84 32.99 -2.99
CA ARG A 1015 24.70 34.06 -2.49
C ARG A 1015 26.09 33.50 -2.20
N ALA A 1016 27.08 33.95 -2.96
CA ALA A 1016 28.48 33.63 -2.73
C ALA A 1016 29.25 34.81 -2.16
N VAL A 1017 30.12 34.56 -1.19
CA VAL A 1017 31.09 35.52 -0.65
C VAL A 1017 32.49 35.06 -1.03
N HIS A 1018 33.20 35.87 -1.81
CA HIS A 1018 34.58 35.62 -2.19
C HIS A 1018 35.54 36.45 -1.33
N VAL A 1019 36.48 35.80 -0.66
CA VAL A 1019 37.46 36.46 0.22
C VAL A 1019 38.76 36.71 -0.54
N ASN A 1020 39.35 37.90 -0.33
CA ASN A 1020 40.56 38.36 -1.04
C ASN A 1020 41.77 37.42 -0.80
N GLY A 1021 42.51 37.09 -1.87
CA GLY A 1021 43.79 36.38 -1.83
C GLY A 1021 43.74 34.92 -2.30
N THR A 1022 42.57 34.40 -2.69
CA THR A 1022 42.40 33.00 -3.12
C THR A 1022 42.06 32.95 -4.61
N ASN A 1023 42.80 32.16 -5.39
CA ASN A 1023 42.52 31.95 -6.83
C ASN A 1023 41.36 30.98 -7.10
N SER A 1024 40.69 30.49 -6.05
CA SER A 1024 39.58 29.57 -6.16
C SER A 1024 38.25 30.26 -5.94
N ALA A 1025 37.30 30.01 -6.84
CA ALA A 1025 35.95 30.57 -6.80
C ALA A 1025 34.91 29.47 -6.53
N VAL A 1026 33.78 29.85 -5.95
CA VAL A 1026 32.61 28.99 -5.77
C VAL A 1026 32.08 28.60 -7.15
N LYS A 1027 31.75 27.32 -7.34
CA LYS A 1027 31.11 26.82 -8.56
C LYS A 1027 29.78 26.15 -8.22
N ILE A 1028 28.80 26.28 -9.11
CA ILE A 1028 27.53 25.55 -9.06
C ILE A 1028 27.19 25.02 -10.45
N ASP A 1029 26.47 23.91 -10.49
CA ASP A 1029 26.05 23.21 -11.70
C ASP A 1029 24.77 22.39 -11.45
N ASP A 1030 24.12 21.92 -12.52
CA ASP A 1030 23.01 20.96 -12.47
C ASP A 1030 21.89 21.30 -11.44
N PHE A 1031 21.21 22.42 -11.67
CA PHE A 1031 20.07 22.87 -10.86
C PHE A 1031 18.77 22.18 -11.30
N SER A 1032 18.02 21.62 -10.34
CA SER A 1032 16.69 21.05 -10.55
C SER A 1032 15.75 21.30 -9.38
N VAL A 1033 14.43 21.16 -9.64
CA VAL A 1033 13.36 21.38 -8.66
C VAL A 1033 12.36 20.24 -8.73
N ARG A 1034 11.89 19.77 -7.58
CA ARG A 1034 10.76 18.84 -7.46
C ARG A 1034 9.68 19.40 -6.52
N GLU A 1035 8.43 19.01 -6.74
CA GLU A 1035 7.32 19.36 -5.86
C GLU A 1035 7.40 18.61 -4.52
N GLY A 1036 6.98 19.25 -3.42
CA GLY A 1036 7.08 18.69 -2.07
C GLY A 1036 8.40 18.99 -1.34
N PRO A 1037 8.48 18.76 -0.02
CA PRO A 1037 9.68 19.00 0.77
C PRO A 1037 10.84 18.05 0.41
N CYS A 1038 12.08 18.47 0.67
CA CYS A 1038 13.23 17.55 0.62
C CYS A 1038 13.21 16.56 1.78
N SER A 1039 13.77 15.38 1.58
CA SER A 1039 14.06 14.44 2.66
C SER A 1039 15.00 15.06 3.69
N PRO A 1040 14.95 14.66 4.97
CA PRO A 1040 15.89 15.14 5.97
C PRO A 1040 17.36 14.90 5.52
N PRO A 1041 18.29 15.84 5.74
CA PRO A 1041 19.67 15.70 5.27
C PRO A 1041 20.34 14.42 5.76
N GLY A 1042 20.95 13.68 4.83
CA GLY A 1042 21.60 12.38 5.11
C GLY A 1042 20.64 11.21 5.32
N SER A 1043 19.32 11.42 5.26
CA SER A 1043 18.31 10.35 5.28
C SER A 1043 18.12 9.76 3.90
N CYS A 1044 18.24 8.44 3.78
CA CYS A 1044 17.95 7.72 2.55
C CYS A 1044 17.43 6.33 2.89
N ASP A 1045 16.25 6.00 2.36
CA ASP A 1045 15.66 4.66 2.39
C ASP A 1045 15.97 3.86 1.12
N PHE A 1046 16.64 4.48 0.14
CA PHE A 1046 17.11 3.91 -1.12
C PHE A 1046 16.00 3.55 -2.15
N GLU A 1047 14.73 3.59 -1.75
CA GLU A 1047 13.58 3.25 -2.60
C GLU A 1047 13.36 4.20 -3.79
N SER A 1048 13.85 5.44 -3.68
CA SER A 1048 13.80 6.45 -4.74
C SER A 1048 15.20 6.78 -5.30
N GLY A 1049 16.13 5.83 -5.22
CA GLY A 1049 17.52 5.98 -5.68
C GLY A 1049 18.51 6.30 -4.56
N GLN A 1050 19.75 6.68 -4.91
CA GLN A 1050 20.83 6.93 -3.94
C GLN A 1050 20.70 8.25 -3.14
N CYS A 1051 19.57 8.96 -3.26
CA CYS A 1051 19.31 10.25 -2.60
C CYS A 1051 20.44 11.28 -2.82
N THR A 1052 21.07 11.75 -1.73
CA THR A 1052 22.23 12.65 -1.70
C THR A 1052 23.55 11.92 -1.40
N TRP A 1053 23.56 10.60 -1.32
CA TRP A 1053 24.78 9.80 -1.10
C TRP A 1053 25.55 9.62 -2.41
N VAL A 1054 26.85 9.92 -2.39
CA VAL A 1054 27.71 9.90 -3.59
C VAL A 1054 28.88 8.93 -3.42
N ASN A 1055 29.09 8.05 -4.40
CA ASN A 1055 30.26 7.18 -4.46
C ASN A 1055 31.55 7.99 -4.64
N ILE A 1056 32.58 7.71 -3.83
CA ILE A 1056 33.90 8.32 -3.97
C ILE A 1056 34.80 7.40 -4.81
N PRO A 1057 35.34 7.85 -5.96
CA PRO A 1057 36.23 7.03 -6.77
C PRO A 1057 37.56 6.77 -6.05
N THR A 1058 37.79 5.54 -5.59
CA THR A 1058 39.08 5.11 -5.03
C THR A 1058 39.90 4.38 -6.10
N GLY A 1059 41.22 4.55 -6.10
CA GLY A 1059 42.10 4.01 -7.15
C GLY A 1059 42.25 2.48 -7.16
N ASP A 1060 41.83 1.80 -6.10
CA ASP A 1060 41.97 0.36 -5.87
C ASP A 1060 40.69 -0.31 -5.31
N GLY A 1061 39.57 0.42 -5.26
CA GLY A 1061 38.30 -0.04 -4.70
C GLY A 1061 37.19 -0.30 -5.71
N HIS A 1062 35.98 -0.46 -5.19
CA HIS A 1062 34.73 -0.77 -5.91
C HIS A 1062 33.61 0.14 -5.41
N ASP A 1063 32.52 0.25 -6.16
CA ASP A 1063 31.43 1.16 -5.85
C ASP A 1063 30.34 0.47 -5.00
N TRP A 1064 29.62 1.26 -4.21
CA TRP A 1064 28.35 0.84 -3.64
C TRP A 1064 27.26 0.92 -4.71
N VAL A 1065 26.52 -0.17 -4.89
CA VAL A 1065 25.53 -0.36 -5.95
C VAL A 1065 24.13 -0.37 -5.34
N LEU A 1066 23.18 0.29 -5.98
CA LEU A 1066 21.76 0.17 -5.61
C LEU A 1066 21.25 -1.19 -6.10
N ALA A 1067 20.72 -2.02 -5.20
CA ALA A 1067 20.30 -3.38 -5.51
C ALA A 1067 19.02 -3.76 -4.76
N HIS A 1068 18.27 -4.71 -5.31
CA HIS A 1068 17.08 -5.26 -4.67
C HIS A 1068 17.42 -6.32 -3.61
N GLY A 1069 16.57 -6.46 -2.60
CA GLY A 1069 16.57 -7.62 -1.71
C GLY A 1069 16.57 -8.96 -2.48
N GLY A 1070 17.43 -9.89 -2.07
CA GLY A 1070 17.59 -11.20 -2.71
C GLY A 1070 18.57 -11.25 -3.87
N SER A 1071 18.91 -10.11 -4.49
CA SER A 1071 19.93 -10.02 -5.53
C SER A 1071 21.34 -9.87 -4.93
N HIS A 1072 22.05 -10.99 -4.76
CA HIS A 1072 23.45 -11.01 -4.25
C HIS A 1072 23.71 -10.36 -2.87
N GLY A 1073 22.65 -9.97 -2.16
CA GLY A 1073 22.62 -9.35 -0.83
C GLY A 1073 21.58 -10.02 0.10
N PRO A 1074 21.16 -9.38 1.19
CA PRO A 1074 20.15 -9.94 2.10
C PRO A 1074 18.84 -10.25 1.37
N PRO A 1075 18.09 -11.29 1.76
CA PRO A 1075 16.92 -11.78 1.02
C PRO A 1075 15.76 -10.78 0.90
N THR A 1076 15.72 -9.79 1.79
CA THR A 1076 14.76 -8.70 1.79
C THR A 1076 15.47 -7.43 2.21
N ASP A 1077 15.05 -6.30 1.64
CA ASP A 1077 15.41 -4.98 2.15
C ASP A 1077 14.84 -4.77 3.57
N HIS A 1078 15.47 -3.91 4.35
CA HIS A 1078 15.01 -3.58 5.71
C HIS A 1078 13.78 -2.66 5.70
N THR A 1079 13.75 -1.65 4.83
CA THR A 1079 12.72 -0.62 4.76
C THR A 1079 11.38 -1.21 4.33
N THR A 1080 11.36 -1.98 3.23
CA THR A 1080 10.12 -2.59 2.71
C THR A 1080 9.83 -3.96 3.30
N GLN A 1081 10.84 -4.62 3.89
CA GLN A 1081 10.79 -6.04 4.29
C GLN A 1081 10.43 -6.99 3.14
N THR A 1082 10.62 -6.55 1.88
CA THR A 1082 10.40 -7.34 0.68
C THR A 1082 11.70 -7.53 -0.12
N PRO A 1083 11.78 -8.54 -1.00
CA PRO A 1083 12.87 -8.64 -1.98
C PRO A 1083 12.92 -7.45 -2.94
N GLU A 1084 11.79 -6.76 -3.17
CA GLU A 1084 11.70 -5.67 -4.14
C GLU A 1084 12.17 -4.33 -3.58
N GLY A 1085 12.40 -4.20 -2.27
CA GLY A 1085 12.98 -2.98 -1.70
C GLY A 1085 14.42 -2.77 -2.13
N TRP A 1086 14.81 -1.51 -2.21
CA TRP A 1086 16.14 -1.09 -2.65
C TRP A 1086 17.05 -0.87 -1.46
N LEU A 1087 18.28 -1.37 -1.58
CA LEU A 1087 19.33 -1.18 -0.61
C LEU A 1087 20.64 -0.85 -1.30
N LEU A 1088 21.56 -0.28 -0.52
CA LEU A 1088 22.90 -0.05 -0.98
C LEU A 1088 23.77 -1.28 -0.66
N LEU A 1089 24.26 -1.95 -1.71
CA LEU A 1089 25.03 -3.19 -1.62
C LEU A 1089 26.49 -2.96 -2.03
N SER A 1090 27.41 -3.51 -1.25
CA SER A 1090 28.83 -3.61 -1.60
C SER A 1090 29.23 -5.09 -1.55
N SER A 1091 29.68 -5.63 -2.67
CA SER A 1091 30.09 -7.03 -2.79
C SER A 1091 31.50 -7.17 -3.34
N SER A 1092 32.33 -7.96 -2.65
CA SER A 1092 33.73 -8.21 -2.98
C SER A 1092 33.98 -9.61 -3.52
N VAL A 1093 32.95 -10.34 -3.96
CA VAL A 1093 32.97 -11.80 -4.29
C VAL A 1093 34.07 -12.19 -5.30
N HIS A 1094 34.67 -11.22 -5.99
CA HIS A 1094 35.73 -11.43 -6.96
C HIS A 1094 36.90 -10.43 -6.89
N GLN A 1095 37.04 -9.69 -5.78
CA GLN A 1095 38.07 -8.67 -5.63
C GLN A 1095 39.19 -9.06 -4.65
N ASN A 1096 40.28 -8.30 -4.66
CA ASN A 1096 41.38 -8.49 -3.72
C ASN A 1096 40.88 -8.30 -2.27
N PRO A 1097 41.45 -8.98 -1.26
CA PRO A 1097 41.04 -8.86 0.15
C PRO A 1097 41.19 -7.46 0.78
N SER A 1098 41.60 -6.45 0.00
CA SER A 1098 41.89 -5.09 0.43
C SER A 1098 41.07 -4.02 -0.32
N SER A 1099 40.03 -4.39 -1.07
CA SER A 1099 39.21 -3.40 -1.79
C SER A 1099 38.31 -2.63 -0.82
N VAL A 1100 38.12 -1.33 -1.10
CA VAL A 1100 37.36 -0.42 -0.25
C VAL A 1100 36.33 0.33 -1.08
N ALA A 1101 35.06 0.24 -0.70
CA ALA A 1101 33.97 1.04 -1.25
C ALA A 1101 33.60 2.16 -0.29
N GLN A 1102 33.43 3.39 -0.80
CA GLN A 1102 33.15 4.56 0.03
C GLN A 1102 32.00 5.38 -0.57
N VAL A 1103 31.03 5.73 0.27
CA VAL A 1103 29.97 6.70 -0.03
C VAL A 1103 30.00 7.84 0.97
N LEU A 1104 29.65 9.03 0.50
CA LEU A 1104 29.62 10.25 1.28
C LEU A 1104 28.20 10.83 1.27
N SER A 1105 27.71 11.23 2.44
CA SER A 1105 26.46 11.97 2.63
C SER A 1105 26.58 13.42 2.15
N GLU A 1106 25.48 14.16 2.08
CA GLU A 1106 25.54 15.63 2.02
C GLU A 1106 26.01 16.26 3.34
N TRP A 1107 26.45 17.51 3.30
CA TRP A 1107 26.82 18.25 4.51
C TRP A 1107 25.59 18.60 5.37
N ILE A 1108 25.59 18.12 6.61
CA ILE A 1108 24.52 18.35 7.58
C ILE A 1108 24.82 19.60 8.41
N GLN A 1109 23.86 20.53 8.44
CA GLN A 1109 23.92 21.76 9.25
C GLN A 1109 23.11 21.58 10.54
N VAL A 1110 23.74 21.84 11.70
CA VAL A 1110 23.10 21.65 13.00
C VAL A 1110 22.32 22.92 13.42
N LYS A 1111 21.00 22.80 13.59
CA LYS A 1111 20.15 23.84 14.21
C LYS A 1111 19.84 23.46 15.67
N ASP A 1112 20.67 23.88 16.61
CA ASP A 1112 20.50 23.84 18.08
C ASP A 1112 20.03 22.51 18.74
N THR A 1113 19.99 21.37 18.02
CA THR A 1113 19.55 20.06 18.52
C THR A 1113 20.61 18.97 18.31
N THR A 1114 20.65 17.99 19.21
CA THR A 1114 21.49 16.80 19.07
C THR A 1114 21.02 15.96 17.88
N SER A 1115 21.89 15.78 16.88
CA SER A 1115 21.60 14.93 15.71
C SER A 1115 21.88 13.47 16.03
N CYS A 1116 21.08 12.54 15.50
CA CYS A 1116 21.28 11.10 15.70
C CYS A 1116 21.41 10.42 14.36
N LEU A 1117 22.56 9.76 14.11
CA LEU A 1117 22.74 8.90 12.95
C LEU A 1117 22.20 7.51 13.30
N THR A 1118 21.21 7.05 12.54
CA THR A 1118 20.73 5.68 12.59
C THR A 1118 20.91 5.05 11.22
N LEU A 1119 21.51 3.87 11.16
CA LEU A 1119 21.60 3.08 9.93
C LEU A 1119 21.32 1.62 10.24
N TRP A 1120 20.77 0.92 9.26
CA TRP A 1120 20.60 -0.51 9.27
C TRP A 1120 21.62 -1.12 8.31
N TYR A 1121 22.31 -2.17 8.77
CA TYR A 1121 23.30 -2.86 7.94
C TYR A 1121 23.15 -4.37 8.08
N HIS A 1122 23.52 -5.09 7.02
CA HIS A 1122 23.54 -6.54 6.98
C HIS A 1122 24.92 -7.03 6.52
N MET A 1123 25.42 -8.10 7.13
CA MET A 1123 26.67 -8.75 6.74
C MET A 1123 26.46 -10.27 6.74
N ASP A 1124 26.58 -10.87 5.55
CA ASP A 1124 26.13 -12.24 5.28
C ASP A 1124 26.89 -13.31 6.08
N ASN A 1125 28.20 -13.17 6.28
CA ASN A 1125 29.01 -14.15 7.01
C ASN A 1125 30.32 -13.55 7.58
N SER A 1126 31.13 -14.37 8.25
CA SER A 1126 32.42 -13.94 8.84
C SER A 1126 33.50 -13.58 7.82
N ASP A 1127 33.30 -13.93 6.54
CA ASP A 1127 34.17 -13.55 5.42
C ASP A 1127 33.69 -12.25 4.76
N SER A 1128 32.53 -11.72 5.18
CA SER A 1128 32.06 -10.38 4.79
C SER A 1128 33.00 -9.33 5.39
N GLY A 1129 33.31 -8.28 4.62
CA GLY A 1129 34.24 -7.22 5.02
C GLY A 1129 33.83 -6.46 6.29
N THR A 1130 34.51 -5.36 6.58
CA THR A 1130 34.16 -4.52 7.75
C THR A 1130 33.50 -3.24 7.29
N LEU A 1131 32.37 -2.88 7.90
CA LEU A 1131 31.72 -1.58 7.71
C LEU A 1131 32.30 -0.59 8.71
N TRP A 1132 32.79 0.55 8.21
CA TRP A 1132 33.33 1.65 9.01
C TRP A 1132 32.49 2.90 8.76
N VAL A 1133 32.08 3.56 9.83
CA VAL A 1133 31.32 4.80 9.80
C VAL A 1133 32.16 5.88 10.45
N PHE A 1134 32.46 6.92 9.68
CA PHE A 1134 33.24 8.06 10.13
C PHE A 1134 32.34 9.31 10.13
N THR A 1135 32.60 10.21 11.07
CA THR A 1135 32.14 11.60 10.97
C THR A 1135 33.26 12.45 10.43
N HIS A 1136 32.94 13.24 9.41
CA HIS A 1136 33.89 14.15 8.79
C HIS A 1136 33.47 15.59 9.07
N SER A 1137 34.26 16.32 9.87
CA SER A 1137 33.91 17.69 10.30
C SER A 1137 34.94 18.76 9.89
N GLU A 1138 36.14 18.36 9.45
CA GLU A 1138 37.22 19.23 8.97
C GLU A 1138 38.31 18.40 8.21
N PRO A 1139 39.22 19.02 7.41
CA PRO A 1139 40.11 18.36 6.44
C PRO A 1139 41.03 17.23 6.92
N SER A 1140 41.12 16.96 8.22
CA SER A 1140 42.09 16.02 8.79
C SER A 1140 41.61 15.24 10.02
N GLU A 1141 40.33 15.34 10.38
CA GLU A 1141 39.77 14.60 11.52
C GLU A 1141 38.58 13.75 11.09
N ASP A 1142 38.89 12.56 10.56
CA ASP A 1142 37.89 11.49 10.43
C ASP A 1142 37.75 10.83 11.80
N HIS A 1143 36.61 11.05 12.45
CA HIS A 1143 36.33 10.43 13.74
C HIS A 1143 35.53 9.14 13.53
N LEU A 1144 36.14 8.01 13.89
CA LEU A 1144 35.49 6.70 13.82
C LEU A 1144 34.32 6.64 14.82
N MET A 1145 33.10 6.56 14.30
CA MET A 1145 31.90 6.36 15.10
C MET A 1145 31.65 4.88 15.38
N PHE A 1146 31.74 4.08 14.32
CA PHE A 1146 31.38 2.67 14.36
C PHE A 1146 32.26 1.84 13.44
N HIS A 1147 32.62 0.66 13.93
CA HIS A 1147 33.12 -0.42 13.09
C HIS A 1147 32.38 -1.70 13.47
N SER A 1148 31.97 -2.47 12.47
CA SER A 1148 31.22 -3.71 12.68
C SER A 1148 32.12 -4.82 13.24
N ASN A 1149 31.71 -5.44 14.36
CA ASN A 1149 32.45 -6.55 15.01
C ASN A 1149 31.71 -7.90 14.99
N SER A 1150 30.48 -7.96 14.47
CA SER A 1150 29.63 -9.16 14.49
C SER A 1150 29.06 -9.47 13.10
N SER A 1151 29.30 -10.70 12.64
CA SER A 1151 28.63 -11.30 11.48
C SER A 1151 27.33 -11.99 11.91
N GLY A 1152 26.22 -11.74 11.23
CA GLY A 1152 24.94 -12.38 11.50
C GLY A 1152 23.95 -12.19 10.35
N ASN A 1153 23.16 -13.23 10.07
CA ASN A 1153 22.25 -13.28 8.91
C ASN A 1153 21.04 -12.33 8.98
N ASN A 1154 20.98 -11.44 9.96
CA ASN A 1154 19.86 -10.53 10.19
C ASN A 1154 20.32 -9.06 10.13
N TRP A 1155 19.40 -8.18 9.73
CA TRP A 1155 19.60 -6.74 9.78
C TRP A 1155 19.94 -6.26 11.20
N SER A 1156 21.00 -5.46 11.30
CA SER A 1156 21.52 -4.92 12.54
C SER A 1156 21.36 -3.40 12.54
N ARG A 1157 20.84 -2.85 13.64
CA ARG A 1157 20.67 -1.41 13.82
C ARG A 1157 21.89 -0.81 14.51
N PHE A 1158 22.49 0.18 13.89
CA PHE A 1158 23.42 1.10 14.54
C PHE A 1158 22.72 2.44 14.79
N SER A 1159 22.91 3.02 15.97
CA SER A 1159 22.37 4.33 16.32
C SER A 1159 23.32 5.05 17.27
N GLN A 1160 23.77 6.24 16.91
CA GLN A 1160 24.65 7.05 17.75
C GLN A 1160 24.35 8.55 17.59
N SER A 1161 24.32 9.25 18.71
CA SER A 1161 24.17 10.71 18.75
C SER A 1161 25.49 11.39 18.40
N ILE A 1162 25.39 12.45 17.59
CA ILE A 1162 26.51 13.28 17.16
C ILE A 1162 26.38 14.63 17.88
N GLU A 1163 27.29 14.90 18.80
CA GLU A 1163 27.36 16.15 19.56
C GLU A 1163 28.44 17.06 18.96
N THR A 1164 28.13 17.71 17.84
CA THR A 1164 28.99 18.73 17.24
C THR A 1164 28.24 20.04 17.01
N SER A 1165 28.95 21.15 17.20
CA SER A 1165 28.48 22.50 16.86
C SER A 1165 28.95 22.96 15.48
N LYS A 1166 29.74 22.12 14.79
CA LYS A 1166 30.24 22.36 13.44
C LYS A 1166 29.45 21.52 12.43
N PRO A 1167 29.30 21.98 11.18
CA PRO A 1167 28.79 21.13 10.10
C PRO A 1167 29.64 19.87 9.94
N PHE A 1168 29.00 18.77 9.55
CA PHE A 1168 29.67 17.49 9.35
C PHE A 1168 29.03 16.69 8.20
N GLN A 1169 29.71 15.65 7.75
CA GLN A 1169 29.22 14.59 6.88
C GLN A 1169 29.26 13.24 7.60
#